data_AF-A0A9P6JU90-F1
#
_entry.id   AF-A0A9P6JU90-F1
#
_cell.length_a   1.000
_cell.length_b   1.000
_cell.length_c   1.000
_cell.angle_alpha   90.00
_cell.angle_beta   90.00
_cell.angle_gamma   90.00
#
_symmetry.space_group_name_H-M   'P 1'
#
loop_
_entity.id
_entity.type
_entity.pdbx_description
1 polymer ?
#
loop_
_entity_poly.entity_id
_entity_poly.type
_entity_poly.pdbx_seq_one_letter_code
_entity_poly.pdbx_strand_id
1 'polypeptide(L)'
;MTTAPRRGKPKIMAPKKHGPEFSVDKTWTELKKNIREIQIQNASNLSFEENHRFAYNMVLNKQGETLYKGVKDLVVENLDSMAKERIEPVFPSGTTDATVLSDEDSRLLRKVKDVWEEHTNNMIRLGQILKYMDRVYTKTANVPQTQELGLELFLKQIMKTPIKDHIVRSVLNQIRHERDGCPIGRSTVKGCVDVFISLHIDHSTTIYKRDLEPAILKESEEFYLNEGVRLLAECDAPTFLSSVESRFKDEDSRVHHYLSSQTSGPLLAILDATLLVPHLLKVIEKPSGLDFMIDSNKFDDLTRLMDLCVKVPSGLQILRSAIKESIVRRGKAINDASRSDDSTNAGGEKPVEEDGSAKKDKGKTKTRAAPAGIQPALTWVFGVLTLKDKFDELWRKSFKSNREVESSMIGAFQSFMNMNNKASEFLSFFIDDHLKKGLKGKTDDEVEVVLEKTITVFRFIAEKDIFERYYKRHLSKRLLNGRSVSDDAERGMLAKLKTECGFQFTQKMEGMFIDMRVSADTSRDYANHISQSKTPELDLSVIIMTSGAWPVPQTPPVCIIPPRLGSVCESFQRFYLSRHNGRRLTWQPHLGSADVNIRFNARTHEVNVSTFALVILLLFEDVEDDHLSYNHIREATNIEEGELKRHLQSLACTKFKILRKHPQSREIDDADSFTFNQDFTYPGKKFKIATVLSKLENNDERRDTMERIEEERKVIMEACIVRVMKSRKNMSHNDLVHEVSSQLASKFQPEPSGIKRCIERLIDQEYLSRGDDRKSYGYIVSLFYWSGVQVQ
;
A
#
# COMPACT_ATOMS: atom_id res chain seq x y z
N MET A 1 -62.89 15.14 85.67
CA MET A 1 -61.58 15.75 86.02
C MET A 1 -61.46 17.07 85.28
N THR A 2 -61.43 18.16 86.04
CA THR A 2 -61.22 19.54 85.64
C THR A 2 -59.73 19.81 85.38
N THR A 3 -59.37 20.43 84.26
CA THR A 3 -58.07 21.14 84.14
C THR A 3 -58.18 22.36 83.23
N ALA A 4 -57.70 23.48 83.79
CA ALA A 4 -57.75 24.89 83.40
C ALA A 4 -57.30 25.30 81.98
N PRO A 5 -57.74 26.48 81.48
CA PRO A 5 -57.15 27.13 80.31
C PRO A 5 -55.90 27.92 80.69
N ARG A 6 -54.79 27.71 79.95
CA ARG A 6 -53.52 28.43 80.14
C ARG A 6 -53.56 29.81 79.49
N ARG A 7 -53.12 30.81 80.27
CA ARG A 7 -52.86 32.22 79.93
C ARG A 7 -52.09 32.39 78.61
N GLY A 8 -52.64 33.20 77.69
CA GLY A 8 -51.91 33.74 76.55
C GLY A 8 -50.91 34.82 76.97
N LYS A 9 -49.69 34.74 76.46
CA LYS A 9 -48.62 35.73 76.64
C LYS A 9 -49.00 37.08 75.99
N PRO A 10 -48.55 38.22 76.53
CA PRO A 10 -48.86 39.55 75.98
C PRO A 10 -48.20 39.76 74.62
N LYS A 11 -48.99 40.20 73.63
CA LYS A 11 -48.47 40.71 72.34
C LYS A 11 -47.82 42.07 72.59
N ILE A 12 -46.53 42.18 72.29
CA ILE A 12 -45.86 43.49 72.17
C ILE A 12 -46.52 44.22 71.00
N MET A 13 -47.10 45.39 71.26
CA MET A 13 -47.67 46.24 70.21
C MET A 13 -46.55 46.73 69.30
N ALA A 14 -46.79 46.69 67.98
CA ALA A 14 -45.88 47.26 67.00
C ALA A 14 -45.67 48.76 67.29
N PRO A 15 -44.45 49.31 67.11
CA PRO A 15 -44.20 50.73 67.31
C PRO A 15 -45.09 51.58 66.38
N LYS A 16 -45.67 52.66 66.91
CA LYS A 16 -46.38 53.68 66.13
C LYS A 16 -45.40 54.32 65.13
N LYS A 17 -45.76 54.32 63.84
CA LYS A 17 -45.04 55.00 62.74
C LYS A 17 -44.63 56.41 63.15
N HIS A 18 -43.32 56.69 63.20
CA HIS A 18 -42.77 58.04 63.21
C HIS A 18 -41.84 58.17 62.01
N GLY A 19 -42.24 58.99 61.04
CA GLY A 19 -41.56 59.29 59.79
C GLY A 19 -42.55 59.92 58.80
N PRO A 20 -42.11 60.81 57.89
CA PRO A 20 -43.00 61.64 57.05
C PRO A 20 -43.98 60.76 56.25
N GLU A 21 -45.19 61.27 56.00
CA GLU A 21 -46.23 60.55 55.25
C GLU A 21 -45.69 59.99 53.93
N PHE A 22 -45.55 58.66 53.86
CA PHE A 22 -45.18 57.98 52.64
C PHE A 22 -46.35 58.05 51.65
N SER A 23 -46.25 58.93 50.65
CA SER A 23 -47.16 58.98 49.51
C SER A 23 -46.63 58.07 48.40
N VAL A 24 -47.43 57.06 48.03
CA VAL A 24 -47.12 56.10 46.96
C VAL A 24 -46.93 56.83 45.63
N ASP A 25 -47.84 57.75 45.29
CA ASP A 25 -47.86 58.43 43.98
C ASP A 25 -46.67 59.39 43.80
N LYS A 26 -46.33 60.17 44.83
CA LYS A 26 -45.16 61.06 44.79
C LYS A 26 -43.86 60.27 44.68
N THR A 27 -43.72 59.19 45.46
CA THR A 27 -42.51 58.34 45.44
C THR A 27 -42.34 57.65 44.09
N TRP A 28 -43.43 57.17 43.49
CA TRP A 28 -43.40 56.53 42.17
C TRP A 28 -43.12 57.55 41.04
N THR A 29 -43.63 58.77 41.13
CA THR A 29 -43.38 59.81 40.12
C THR A 29 -41.92 60.22 40.07
N GLU A 30 -41.30 60.43 41.24
CA GLU A 30 -39.87 60.73 41.32
C GLU A 30 -39.02 59.52 40.87
N LEU A 31 -39.36 58.30 41.29
CA LEU A 31 -38.63 57.10 40.86
C LEU A 31 -38.78 56.85 39.35
N LYS A 32 -39.96 57.08 38.77
CA LYS A 32 -40.22 57.00 37.33
C LYS A 32 -39.36 58.00 36.54
N LYS A 33 -39.24 59.24 37.02
CA LYS A 33 -38.37 60.25 36.43
C LYS A 33 -36.90 59.80 36.47
N ASN A 34 -36.45 59.33 37.62
CA ASN A 34 -35.06 58.90 37.80
C ASN A 34 -34.73 57.64 36.99
N ILE A 35 -35.66 56.70 36.83
CA ILE A 35 -35.50 55.54 35.94
C ILE A 35 -35.34 55.99 34.48
N ARG A 36 -36.13 56.98 34.02
CA ARG A 36 -35.98 57.53 32.66
C ARG A 36 -34.63 58.21 32.46
N GLU A 37 -34.17 59.00 33.44
CA GLU A 37 -32.84 59.62 33.41
C GLU A 37 -31.70 58.58 33.36
N ILE A 38 -31.85 57.45 34.06
CA ILE A 38 -30.90 56.32 33.98
C ILE A 38 -30.92 55.68 32.59
N GLN A 39 -32.11 55.50 31.99
CA GLN A 39 -32.27 54.90 30.66
C GLN A 39 -31.64 55.75 29.55
N ILE A 40 -31.70 57.09 29.63
CA ILE A 40 -31.04 58.02 28.71
C ILE A 40 -29.58 58.35 29.08
N GLN A 41 -28.98 57.56 29.98
CA GLN A 41 -27.60 57.70 30.46
C GLN A 41 -27.26 59.00 31.22
N ASN A 42 -28.26 59.76 31.68
CA ASN A 42 -28.08 60.99 32.43
C ASN A 42 -28.14 60.75 33.96
N ALA A 43 -27.31 59.82 34.45
CA ALA A 43 -27.34 59.38 35.85
C ALA A 43 -26.43 60.18 36.80
N SER A 44 -25.63 61.12 36.28
CA SER A 44 -24.56 61.84 37.01
C SER A 44 -25.06 62.62 38.23
N ASN A 45 -26.31 63.08 38.17
CA ASN A 45 -26.93 63.93 39.20
C ASN A 45 -27.90 63.17 40.11
N LEU A 46 -27.98 61.83 39.98
CA LEU A 46 -28.92 61.00 40.74
C LEU A 46 -28.23 60.38 41.95
N SER A 47 -28.85 60.47 43.13
CA SER A 47 -28.38 59.76 44.33
C SER A 47 -28.80 58.29 44.29
N PHE A 48 -27.83 57.38 44.34
CA PHE A 48 -28.09 55.94 44.44
C PHE A 48 -28.90 55.58 45.68
N GLU A 49 -28.55 56.19 46.82
CA GLU A 49 -29.19 55.91 48.11
C GLU A 49 -30.65 56.35 48.14
N GLU A 50 -30.96 57.51 47.56
CA GLU A 50 -32.34 58.02 47.47
C GLU A 50 -33.20 57.13 46.58
N ASN A 51 -32.68 56.74 45.40
CA ASN A 51 -33.39 55.86 44.48
C ASN A 51 -33.64 54.47 45.06
N HIS A 52 -32.63 53.89 45.72
CA HIS A 52 -32.79 52.62 46.43
C HIS A 52 -33.80 52.75 47.58
N ARG A 53 -33.80 53.87 48.32
CA ARG A 53 -34.76 54.13 49.40
C ARG A 53 -36.19 54.30 48.89
N PHE A 54 -36.39 54.94 47.74
CA PHE A 54 -37.71 55.03 47.09
C PHE A 54 -38.24 53.65 46.73
N ALA A 55 -37.43 52.83 46.05
CA ALA A 55 -37.78 51.45 45.71
C ALA A 55 -38.04 50.59 46.97
N TYR A 56 -37.19 50.72 48.00
CA TYR A 56 -37.33 50.03 49.28
C TYR A 56 -38.65 50.36 49.97
N ASN A 57 -38.99 51.65 50.07
CA ASN A 57 -40.22 52.10 50.73
C ASN A 57 -41.48 51.67 49.97
N MET A 58 -41.45 51.59 48.63
CA MET A 58 -42.56 51.07 47.83
C MET A 58 -42.82 49.58 48.11
N VAL A 59 -41.78 48.75 48.14
CA VAL A 59 -41.91 47.32 48.45
C VAL A 59 -42.32 47.11 49.91
N LEU A 60 -41.75 47.88 50.85
CA LEU A 60 -42.09 47.81 52.29
C LEU A 60 -43.57 48.11 52.55
N ASN A 61 -44.17 49.04 51.80
CA ASN A 61 -45.58 49.41 51.92
C ASN A 61 -46.52 48.54 51.05
N LYS A 62 -46.10 47.32 50.69
CA LYS A 62 -46.88 46.33 49.90
C LYS A 62 -47.24 46.78 48.47
N GLN A 63 -46.53 47.75 47.89
CA GLN A 63 -46.73 48.23 46.51
C GLN A 63 -45.72 47.62 45.52
N GLY A 64 -45.27 46.38 45.77
CA GLY A 64 -44.28 45.69 44.93
C GLY A 64 -44.78 45.38 43.52
N GLU A 65 -46.06 45.04 43.36
CA GLU A 65 -46.67 44.75 42.05
C GLU A 65 -46.72 45.99 41.15
N THR A 66 -47.19 47.12 41.71
CA THR A 66 -47.24 48.41 41.03
C THR A 66 -45.84 48.87 40.59
N LEU A 67 -44.83 48.69 41.46
CA LEU A 67 -43.44 48.99 41.13
C LEU A 67 -42.92 48.10 39.99
N TYR A 68 -43.10 46.78 40.07
CA TYR A 68 -42.62 45.85 39.06
C TYR A 68 -43.26 46.08 37.69
N LYS A 69 -44.59 46.25 37.65
CA LYS A 69 -45.33 46.56 36.42
C LYS A 69 -44.92 47.91 35.83
N GLY A 70 -44.78 48.93 36.68
CA GLY A 70 -44.35 50.26 36.25
C GLY A 70 -42.92 50.28 35.68
N VAL A 71 -41.99 49.54 36.28
CA VAL A 71 -40.62 49.36 35.74
C VAL A 71 -40.66 48.62 34.42
N LYS A 72 -41.45 47.55 34.31
CA LYS A 72 -41.64 46.80 33.07
C LYS A 72 -42.13 47.70 31.93
N ASP A 73 -43.16 48.51 32.19
CA ASP A 73 -43.75 49.40 31.18
C ASP A 73 -42.75 50.47 30.72
N LEU A 74 -41.95 51.03 31.65
CA LEU A 74 -40.88 51.99 31.32
C LEU A 74 -39.75 51.38 30.48
N VAL A 75 -39.37 50.13 30.76
CA VAL A 75 -38.35 49.44 29.98
C VAL A 75 -38.86 49.13 28.58
N VAL A 76 -40.14 48.76 28.43
CA VAL A 76 -40.79 48.57 27.12
C VAL A 76 -40.83 49.87 26.32
N GLU A 77 -41.27 50.97 26.92
CA GLU A 77 -41.34 52.30 26.27
C GLU A 77 -39.95 52.72 25.75
N ASN A 78 -38.90 52.51 26.54
CA ASN A 78 -37.53 52.81 26.15
C ASN A 78 -37.05 51.92 24.99
N LEU A 79 -37.28 50.60 25.05
CA LEU A 79 -36.87 49.69 23.99
C LEU A 79 -37.58 49.98 22.65
N ASP A 80 -38.87 50.33 22.68
CA ASP A 80 -39.61 50.70 21.47
C ASP A 80 -39.11 52.03 20.87
N SER A 81 -38.73 53.02 21.69
CA SER A 81 -38.09 54.26 21.21
C SER A 81 -36.71 53.97 20.60
N MET A 82 -35.86 53.18 21.29
CA MET A 82 -34.55 52.79 20.76
C MET A 82 -34.64 52.03 19.44
N ALA A 83 -35.64 51.14 19.27
CA ALA A 83 -35.87 50.43 18.02
C ALA A 83 -36.18 51.37 16.85
N LYS A 84 -37.16 52.28 17.03
CA LYS A 84 -37.62 53.22 15.99
C LYS A 84 -36.59 54.28 15.63
N GLU A 85 -35.86 54.79 16.62
CA GLU A 85 -34.94 55.91 16.40
C GLU A 85 -33.56 55.47 15.91
N ARG A 86 -33.12 54.24 16.26
CA ARG A 86 -31.73 53.81 16.02
C ARG A 86 -31.57 52.57 15.15
N ILE A 87 -32.55 51.66 15.12
CA ILE A 87 -32.43 50.39 14.38
C ILE A 87 -33.17 50.47 13.04
N GLU A 88 -34.44 50.85 13.05
CA GLU A 88 -35.28 50.93 11.83
C GLU A 88 -34.71 51.86 10.73
N PRO A 89 -34.13 53.04 11.03
CA PRO A 89 -33.58 53.92 10.00
C PRO A 89 -32.33 53.37 9.29
N VAL A 90 -31.75 52.30 9.84
CA VAL A 90 -30.48 51.71 9.40
C VAL A 90 -30.73 50.41 8.63
N PHE A 91 -31.98 50.09 8.31
CA PHE A 91 -32.29 48.91 7.51
C PHE A 91 -31.62 48.98 6.13
N PRO A 92 -31.07 47.86 5.63
CA PRO A 92 -30.41 47.81 4.32
C PRO A 92 -31.37 48.24 3.21
N SER A 93 -30.86 49.04 2.27
CA SER A 93 -31.63 49.71 1.23
C SER A 93 -32.08 48.75 0.10
N GLY A 94 -31.61 47.49 0.13
CA GLY A 94 -31.84 46.50 -0.91
C GLY A 94 -30.98 46.67 -2.17
N THR A 95 -29.85 47.38 -2.06
CA THR A 95 -28.89 47.55 -3.15
C THR A 95 -28.27 46.21 -3.59
N THR A 96 -27.89 46.11 -4.86
CA THR A 96 -27.20 44.94 -5.42
C THR A 96 -25.67 45.04 -5.35
N ASP A 97 -25.12 46.20 -4.97
CA ASP A 97 -23.67 46.37 -4.80
C ASP A 97 -23.21 45.71 -3.49
N ALA A 98 -22.36 44.68 -3.63
CA ALA A 98 -21.81 43.89 -2.52
C ALA A 98 -21.05 44.72 -1.48
N THR A 99 -20.34 45.77 -1.91
CA THR A 99 -19.53 46.59 -1.00
C THR A 99 -20.40 47.51 -0.16
N VAL A 100 -21.38 48.13 -0.79
CA VAL A 100 -22.35 49.00 -0.12
C VAL A 100 -23.24 48.18 0.83
N LEU A 101 -23.69 47.00 0.39
CA LEU A 101 -24.48 46.11 1.22
C LEU A 101 -23.72 45.65 2.46
N SER A 102 -22.44 45.31 2.34
CA SER A 102 -21.60 44.92 3.48
C SER A 102 -21.42 46.06 4.50
N ASP A 103 -21.28 47.31 4.05
CA ASP A 103 -21.22 48.46 4.97
C ASP A 103 -22.57 48.71 5.65
N GLU A 104 -23.67 48.65 4.91
CA GLU A 104 -25.04 48.75 5.46
C GLU A 104 -25.30 47.68 6.53
N ASP A 105 -24.98 46.42 6.22
CA ASP A 105 -25.10 45.28 7.12
C ASP A 105 -24.22 45.46 8.37
N SER A 106 -22.97 45.86 8.20
CA SER A 106 -22.06 46.15 9.31
C SER A 106 -22.56 47.27 10.21
N ARG A 107 -23.17 48.30 9.62
CA ARG A 107 -23.74 49.43 10.36
C ARG A 107 -24.98 49.02 11.16
N LEU A 108 -25.86 48.21 10.58
CA LEU A 108 -27.02 47.64 11.28
C LEU A 108 -26.56 46.80 12.47
N LEU A 109 -25.65 45.85 12.25
CA LEU A 109 -25.13 44.98 13.30
C LEU A 109 -24.47 45.78 14.43
N ARG A 110 -23.67 46.80 14.09
CA ARG A 110 -23.07 47.70 15.09
C ARG A 110 -24.13 48.42 15.92
N LYS A 111 -25.18 48.95 15.29
CA LYS A 111 -26.25 49.64 16.02
C LYS A 111 -27.06 48.72 16.92
N VAL A 112 -27.32 47.49 16.50
CA VAL A 112 -27.97 46.48 17.35
C VAL A 112 -27.09 46.12 18.55
N LYS A 113 -25.78 45.96 18.34
CA LYS A 113 -24.82 45.75 19.42
C LYS A 113 -24.80 46.92 20.41
N ASP A 114 -24.72 48.16 19.92
CA ASP A 114 -24.72 49.36 20.77
C ASP A 114 -25.99 49.42 21.64
N VAL A 115 -27.16 49.15 21.05
CA VAL A 115 -28.46 49.13 21.74
C VAL A 115 -28.52 48.01 22.79
N TRP A 116 -27.95 46.84 22.50
CA TRP A 116 -27.85 45.73 23.44
C TRP A 116 -26.96 46.04 24.65
N GLU A 117 -25.76 46.57 24.41
CA GLU A 117 -24.81 46.92 25.47
C GLU A 117 -25.39 48.01 26.39
N GLU A 118 -26.01 49.02 25.80
CA GLU A 118 -26.71 50.08 26.53
C GLU A 118 -27.86 49.54 27.38
N HIS A 119 -28.74 48.73 26.78
CA HIS A 119 -29.85 48.10 27.51
C HIS A 119 -29.35 47.23 28.67
N THR A 120 -28.35 46.38 28.43
CA THR A 120 -27.81 45.49 29.46
C THR A 120 -27.18 46.27 30.60
N ASN A 121 -26.42 47.32 30.30
CA ASN A 121 -25.85 48.22 31.31
C ASN A 121 -26.93 48.93 32.13
N ASN A 122 -28.00 49.40 31.47
CA ASN A 122 -29.13 50.02 32.13
C ASN A 122 -29.86 49.03 33.06
N MET A 123 -30.05 47.78 32.62
CA MET A 123 -30.66 46.73 33.45
C MET A 123 -29.80 46.32 34.65
N ILE A 124 -28.47 46.33 34.52
CA ILE A 124 -27.55 46.12 35.65
C ILE A 124 -27.73 47.24 36.69
N ARG A 125 -27.75 48.50 36.25
CA ARG A 125 -27.95 49.67 37.14
C ARG A 125 -29.33 49.62 37.82
N LEU A 126 -30.38 49.30 37.06
CA LEU A 126 -31.73 49.14 37.60
C LEU A 126 -31.82 47.99 38.61
N GLY A 127 -31.16 46.85 38.36
CA GLY A 127 -31.09 45.74 39.31
C GLY A 127 -30.39 46.12 40.62
N GLN A 128 -29.40 47.00 40.59
CA GLN A 128 -28.76 47.51 41.82
C GLN A 128 -29.69 48.42 42.64
N ILE A 129 -30.46 49.29 41.97
CA ILE A 129 -31.43 50.18 42.62
C ILE A 129 -32.64 49.39 43.15
N LEU A 130 -33.11 48.41 42.38
CA LEU A 130 -34.27 47.59 42.68
C LEU A 130 -33.92 46.30 43.44
N LYS A 131 -32.72 46.21 44.02
CA LYS A 131 -32.20 45.01 44.69
C LYS A 131 -33.14 44.46 45.77
N TYR A 132 -33.84 45.34 46.50
CA TYR A 132 -34.82 44.91 47.50
C TYR A 132 -36.09 44.31 46.88
N MET A 133 -36.55 44.84 45.74
CA MET A 133 -37.64 44.26 44.94
C MET A 133 -37.26 42.87 44.43
N ASP A 134 -36.04 42.71 43.87
CA ASP A 134 -35.51 41.44 43.39
C ASP A 134 -35.29 40.39 44.49
N ARG A 135 -35.10 40.83 45.74
CA ARG A 135 -34.92 39.91 46.88
C ARG A 135 -36.25 39.46 47.48
N VAL A 136 -37.24 40.35 47.53
CA VAL A 136 -38.46 40.15 48.32
C VAL A 136 -39.67 39.90 47.43
N TYR A 137 -39.96 40.82 46.50
CA TYR A 137 -41.19 40.76 45.72
C TYR A 137 -41.12 39.68 44.64
N THR A 138 -40.06 39.64 43.83
CA THR A 138 -39.93 38.70 42.70
C THR A 138 -40.01 37.23 43.15
N LYS A 139 -39.41 36.90 44.29
CA LYS A 139 -39.51 35.56 44.91
C LYS A 139 -40.90 35.24 45.42
N THR A 140 -41.60 36.21 45.99
CA THR A 140 -42.95 36.01 46.56
C THR A 140 -44.00 35.90 45.46
N ALA A 141 -43.85 36.66 44.37
CA ALA A 141 -44.76 36.69 43.24
C ALA A 141 -44.38 35.69 42.12
N ASN A 142 -43.26 34.96 42.27
CA ASN A 142 -42.71 34.06 41.26
C ASN A 142 -42.55 34.71 39.87
N VAL A 143 -42.01 35.93 39.85
CA VAL A 143 -41.72 36.68 38.62
C VAL A 143 -40.20 36.82 38.42
N PRO A 144 -39.72 36.99 37.18
CA PRO A 144 -38.30 37.14 36.88
C PRO A 144 -37.65 38.29 37.66
N GLN A 145 -36.34 38.18 37.93
CA GLN A 145 -35.57 39.29 38.48
C GLN A 145 -35.40 40.41 37.45
N THR A 146 -35.03 41.60 37.88
CA THR A 146 -34.88 42.78 37.01
C THR A 146 -33.99 42.50 35.80
N GLN A 147 -32.85 41.80 35.96
CA GLN A 147 -31.97 41.46 34.84
C GLN A 147 -32.61 40.45 33.86
N GLU A 148 -33.24 39.39 34.38
CA GLU A 148 -33.94 38.36 33.58
C GLU A 148 -35.12 38.97 32.82
N LEU A 149 -35.90 39.83 33.48
CA LEU A 149 -36.97 40.62 32.87
C LEU A 149 -36.42 41.47 31.71
N GLY A 150 -35.26 42.10 31.89
CA GLY A 150 -34.59 42.87 30.84
C GLY A 150 -34.30 42.06 29.60
N LEU A 151 -33.79 40.83 29.77
CA LEU A 151 -33.52 39.90 28.66
C LEU A 151 -34.82 39.47 27.96
N GLU A 152 -35.85 39.12 28.72
CA GLU A 152 -37.16 38.75 28.17
C GLU A 152 -37.81 39.90 27.38
N LEU A 153 -37.71 41.14 27.88
CA LEU A 153 -38.29 42.30 27.22
C LEU A 153 -37.52 42.65 25.94
N PHE A 154 -36.19 42.52 25.94
CA PHE A 154 -35.39 42.71 24.73
C PHE A 154 -35.76 41.67 23.66
N LEU A 155 -35.92 40.41 24.05
CA LEU A 155 -36.39 39.34 23.16
C LEU A 155 -37.77 39.65 22.56
N LYS A 156 -38.71 40.12 23.37
CA LYS A 156 -40.09 40.41 22.93
C LYS A 156 -40.18 41.66 22.05
N GLN A 157 -39.37 42.69 22.32
CA GLN A 157 -39.51 44.00 21.66
C GLN A 157 -38.53 44.25 20.53
N ILE A 158 -37.27 43.85 20.64
CA ILE A 158 -36.25 44.07 19.60
C ILE A 158 -36.16 42.86 18.67
N MET A 159 -36.14 41.64 19.22
CA MET A 159 -35.98 40.41 18.44
C MET A 159 -37.29 39.91 17.79
N LYS A 160 -38.13 40.84 17.35
CA LYS A 160 -39.35 40.58 16.58
C LYS A 160 -39.13 40.89 15.09
N THR A 161 -39.95 40.30 14.23
CA THR A 161 -40.01 40.68 12.80
C THR A 161 -40.52 42.12 12.67
N PRO A 162 -39.93 42.97 11.81
CA PRO A 162 -38.93 42.67 10.77
C PRO A 162 -37.45 42.76 11.23
N ILE A 163 -37.16 43.36 12.39
CA ILE A 163 -35.78 43.63 12.87
C ILE A 163 -34.95 42.34 12.90
N LYS A 164 -35.49 41.27 13.48
CA LYS A 164 -34.81 39.98 13.58
C LYS A 164 -34.37 39.44 12.21
N ASP A 165 -35.24 39.52 11.21
CA ASP A 165 -35.00 38.94 9.88
C ASP A 165 -33.92 39.73 9.12
N HIS A 166 -33.87 41.06 9.32
CA HIS A 166 -32.76 41.87 8.82
C HIS A 166 -31.46 41.53 9.51
N ILE A 167 -31.44 41.35 10.84
CA ILE A 167 -30.20 40.97 11.55
C ILE A 167 -29.68 39.62 11.08
N VAL A 168 -30.55 38.60 10.99
CA VAL A 168 -30.14 37.27 10.50
C VAL A 168 -29.58 37.38 9.08
N ARG A 169 -30.27 38.09 8.18
CA ARG A 169 -29.80 38.30 6.80
C ARG A 169 -28.44 39.00 6.75
N SER A 170 -28.25 40.06 7.53
CA SER A 170 -26.98 40.79 7.60
C SER A 170 -25.84 39.92 8.13
N VAL A 171 -26.08 39.07 9.12
CA VAL A 171 -25.07 38.10 9.59
C VAL A 171 -24.70 37.11 8.49
N LEU A 172 -25.68 36.56 7.78
CA LEU A 172 -25.44 35.63 6.66
C LEU A 172 -24.65 36.28 5.51
N ASN A 173 -25.01 37.51 5.14
CA ASN A 173 -24.28 38.26 4.11
C ASN A 173 -22.83 38.50 4.51
N GLN A 174 -22.56 38.87 5.76
CA GLN A 174 -21.18 39.06 6.26
C GLN A 174 -20.37 37.76 6.19
N ILE A 175 -20.97 36.62 6.59
CA ILE A 175 -20.32 35.30 6.48
C ILE A 175 -20.00 34.99 5.01
N ARG A 176 -20.96 35.22 4.09
CA ARG A 176 -20.77 35.00 2.66
C ARG A 176 -19.67 35.87 2.06
N HIS A 177 -19.65 37.16 2.38
CA HIS A 177 -18.57 38.06 1.95
C HIS A 177 -17.19 37.61 2.45
N GLU A 178 -17.11 37.11 3.69
CA GLU A 178 -15.85 36.57 4.21
C GLU A 178 -15.44 35.26 3.51
N ARG A 179 -16.40 34.43 3.06
CA ARG A 179 -16.10 33.24 2.23
C ARG A 179 -15.59 33.60 0.84
N ASP A 180 -16.08 34.70 0.28
CA ASP A 180 -15.62 35.27 -1.00
C ASP A 180 -14.26 36.00 -0.86
N GLY A 181 -13.70 36.08 0.36
CA GLY A 181 -12.39 36.68 0.64
C GLY A 181 -12.43 38.18 0.92
N CYS A 182 -13.63 38.77 1.06
CA CYS A 182 -13.77 40.17 1.44
C CYS A 182 -13.55 40.35 2.96
N PRO A 183 -12.86 41.42 3.39
CA PRO A 183 -12.67 41.70 4.81
C PRO A 183 -13.99 42.13 5.46
N ILE A 184 -14.27 41.58 6.65
CA ILE A 184 -15.46 41.92 7.44
C ILE A 184 -15.10 42.40 8.85
N GLY A 185 -16.02 43.14 9.48
CA GLY A 185 -15.90 43.55 10.88
C GLY A 185 -16.23 42.41 11.84
N ARG A 186 -15.33 41.44 12.03
CA ARG A 186 -15.54 40.25 12.89
C ARG A 186 -16.04 40.59 14.30
N SER A 187 -15.58 41.68 14.90
CA SER A 187 -16.01 42.13 16.24
C SER A 187 -17.47 42.60 16.30
N THR A 188 -17.97 43.13 15.19
CA THR A 188 -19.37 43.54 15.04
C THR A 188 -20.26 42.31 14.93
N VAL A 189 -19.89 41.37 14.06
CA VAL A 189 -20.61 40.09 13.87
C VAL A 189 -20.65 39.32 15.19
N LYS A 190 -19.49 39.17 15.86
CA LYS A 190 -19.40 38.54 17.18
C LYS A 190 -20.34 39.18 18.19
N GLY A 191 -20.32 40.52 18.30
CA GLY A 191 -21.16 41.22 19.25
C GLY A 191 -22.65 40.94 19.02
N CYS A 192 -23.11 40.85 17.77
CA CYS A 192 -24.48 40.46 17.45
C CYS A 192 -24.75 38.98 17.74
N VAL A 193 -23.85 38.07 17.38
CA VAL A 193 -23.99 36.64 17.68
C VAL A 193 -24.08 36.41 19.20
N ASP A 194 -23.28 37.14 19.99
CA ASP A 194 -23.31 37.08 21.45
C ASP A 194 -24.68 37.52 22.01
N VAL A 195 -25.40 38.45 21.35
CA VAL A 195 -26.81 38.77 21.69
C VAL A 195 -27.70 37.54 21.50
N PHE A 196 -27.57 36.84 20.37
CA PHE A 196 -28.37 35.64 20.10
C PHE A 196 -28.03 34.49 21.08
N ILE A 197 -26.78 34.39 21.52
CA ILE A 197 -26.36 33.38 22.50
C ILE A 197 -26.89 33.73 23.89
N SER A 198 -26.93 35.02 24.25
CA SER A 198 -27.37 35.50 25.56
C SER A 198 -28.88 35.38 25.78
N LEU A 199 -29.67 35.45 24.71
CA LEU A 199 -31.13 35.42 24.77
C LEU A 199 -31.69 33.98 24.76
N HIS A 200 -32.51 33.67 25.76
CA HIS A 200 -33.11 32.36 25.97
C HIS A 200 -34.63 32.42 25.82
N ILE A 201 -35.21 31.38 25.19
CA ILE A 201 -36.67 31.23 25.04
C ILE A 201 -37.24 30.39 26.19
N ASP A 202 -36.50 29.35 26.58
CA ASP A 202 -36.73 28.51 27.74
C ASP A 202 -35.40 28.29 28.48
N HIS A 203 -35.40 27.54 29.59
CA HIS A 203 -34.19 27.28 30.39
C HIS A 203 -33.05 26.55 29.63
N SER A 204 -33.28 26.08 28.40
CA SER A 204 -32.36 25.21 27.66
C SER A 204 -32.01 25.67 26.23
N THR A 205 -32.84 26.52 25.63
CA THR A 205 -32.78 26.86 24.20
C THR A 205 -32.56 28.35 24.01
N THR A 206 -31.42 28.68 23.40
CA THR A 206 -31.06 30.04 23.00
C THR A 206 -31.74 30.41 21.69
N ILE A 207 -31.93 31.72 21.44
CA ILE A 207 -32.44 32.20 20.16
C ILE A 207 -31.44 31.90 19.03
N TYR A 208 -30.14 31.82 19.35
CA TYR A 208 -29.09 31.36 18.43
C TYR A 208 -29.44 30.00 17.83
N LYS A 209 -29.71 29.00 18.68
CA LYS A 209 -29.98 27.62 18.27
C LYS A 209 -31.29 27.47 17.50
N ARG A 210 -32.30 28.30 17.79
CA ARG A 210 -33.60 28.25 17.09
C ARG A 210 -33.57 28.95 15.74
N ASP A 211 -33.00 30.16 15.67
CA ASP A 211 -33.20 31.07 14.54
C ASP A 211 -31.94 31.28 13.70
N LEU A 212 -30.76 31.45 14.32
CA LEU A 212 -29.55 31.86 13.61
C LEU A 212 -28.74 30.65 13.11
N GLU A 213 -28.50 29.65 13.95
CA GLU A 213 -27.74 28.46 13.59
C GLU A 213 -28.37 27.70 12.41
N PRO A 214 -29.69 27.40 12.38
CA PRO A 214 -30.29 26.73 11.22
C PRO A 214 -30.18 27.54 9.93
N ALA A 215 -30.25 28.87 10.03
CA ALA A 215 -30.11 29.75 8.87
C ALA A 215 -28.67 29.76 8.33
N ILE A 216 -27.67 29.79 9.22
CA ILE A 216 -26.25 29.68 8.87
C ILE A 216 -25.97 28.33 8.21
N LEU A 217 -26.44 27.23 8.82
CA LEU A 217 -26.20 25.88 8.29
C LEU A 217 -26.83 25.70 6.91
N LYS A 218 -28.07 26.17 6.71
CA LYS A 218 -28.74 26.09 5.41
C LYS A 218 -28.01 26.89 4.32
N GLU A 219 -27.61 28.13 4.60
CA GLU A 219 -26.87 28.96 3.64
C GLU A 219 -25.48 28.36 3.35
N SER A 220 -24.82 27.78 4.35
CA SER A 220 -23.53 27.09 4.19
C SER A 220 -23.63 25.86 3.30
N GLU A 221 -24.70 25.08 3.44
CA GLU A 221 -24.96 23.92 2.59
C GLU A 221 -25.15 24.33 1.13
N GLU A 222 -25.99 25.34 0.87
CA GLU A 222 -26.21 25.88 -0.48
C GLU A 222 -24.92 26.48 -1.08
N PHE A 223 -24.12 27.19 -0.28
CA PHE A 223 -22.84 27.76 -0.71
C PHE A 223 -21.85 26.68 -1.14
N TYR A 224 -21.59 25.69 -0.27
CA TYR A 224 -20.58 24.66 -0.54
C TYR A 224 -21.01 23.64 -1.59
N LEU A 225 -22.31 23.40 -1.76
CA LEU A 225 -22.81 22.60 -2.88
C LEU A 225 -22.44 23.23 -4.23
N ASN A 226 -22.64 24.54 -4.37
CA ASN A 226 -22.29 25.27 -5.59
C ASN A 226 -20.77 25.40 -5.77
N GLU A 227 -20.05 25.66 -4.68
CA GLU A 227 -18.59 25.77 -4.72
C GLU A 227 -17.91 24.45 -5.10
N GLY A 228 -18.38 23.32 -4.57
CA GLY A 228 -17.84 21.99 -4.90
C GLY A 228 -17.94 21.68 -6.39
N VAL A 229 -19.09 21.98 -7.02
CA VAL A 229 -19.29 21.81 -8.47
C VAL A 229 -18.38 22.73 -9.28
N ARG A 230 -18.28 24.01 -8.88
CA ARG A 230 -17.40 24.99 -9.54
C ARG A 230 -15.93 24.58 -9.48
N LEU A 231 -15.44 24.26 -8.28
CA LEU A 231 -14.05 23.86 -8.06
C LEU A 231 -13.71 22.59 -8.86
N LEU A 232 -14.62 21.61 -8.94
CA LEU A 232 -14.38 20.40 -9.71
C LEU A 232 -14.27 20.67 -11.23
N ALA A 233 -15.02 21.65 -11.74
CA ALA A 233 -15.03 22.01 -13.14
C ALA A 233 -13.81 22.85 -13.54
N GLU A 234 -13.44 23.83 -12.71
CA GLU A 234 -12.44 24.84 -13.04
C GLU A 234 -11.01 24.47 -12.61
N CYS A 235 -10.85 23.68 -11.55
CA CYS A 235 -9.54 23.40 -10.96
C CYS A 235 -8.96 22.05 -11.39
N ASP A 236 -7.63 21.92 -11.25
CA ASP A 236 -6.96 20.63 -11.24
C ASP A 236 -7.08 19.96 -9.86
N ALA A 237 -6.77 18.65 -9.77
CA ALA A 237 -6.96 17.92 -8.52
C ALA A 237 -6.12 18.47 -7.34
N PRO A 238 -4.82 18.83 -7.50
CA PRO A 238 -4.05 19.46 -6.42
C PRO A 238 -4.67 20.76 -5.90
N THR A 239 -5.08 21.66 -6.80
CA THR A 239 -5.70 22.93 -6.43
C THR A 239 -7.04 22.71 -5.76
N PHE A 240 -7.86 21.77 -6.25
CA PHE A 240 -9.10 21.36 -5.60
C PHE A 240 -8.86 20.93 -4.15
N LEU A 241 -7.90 20.02 -3.92
CA LEU A 241 -7.59 19.51 -2.59
C LEU A 241 -7.11 20.64 -1.66
N SER A 242 -6.25 21.53 -2.15
CA SER A 242 -5.75 22.68 -1.39
C SER A 242 -6.87 23.66 -1.02
N SER A 243 -7.77 23.96 -1.96
CA SER A 243 -8.92 24.84 -1.72
C SER A 243 -9.86 24.24 -0.69
N VAL A 244 -10.17 22.94 -0.78
CA VAL A 244 -10.99 22.26 0.22
C VAL A 244 -10.33 22.29 1.59
N GLU A 245 -9.03 21.96 1.70
CA GLU A 245 -8.30 22.05 2.97
C GLU A 245 -8.36 23.47 3.57
N SER A 246 -8.23 24.51 2.73
CA SER A 246 -8.36 25.91 3.17
C SER A 246 -9.76 26.19 3.72
N ARG A 247 -10.82 25.72 3.05
CA ARG A 247 -12.21 25.92 3.53
C ARG A 247 -12.46 25.31 4.91
N PHE A 248 -11.92 24.13 5.18
CA PHE A 248 -11.98 23.53 6.52
C PHE A 248 -11.31 24.42 7.58
N LYS A 249 -10.13 24.98 7.28
CA LYS A 249 -9.41 25.88 8.19
C LYS A 249 -10.15 27.21 8.37
N ASP A 250 -10.69 27.74 7.30
CA ASP A 250 -11.43 29.00 7.32
C ASP A 250 -12.69 28.88 8.18
N GLU A 251 -13.45 27.79 8.05
CA GLU A 251 -14.66 27.59 8.85
C GLU A 251 -14.38 27.33 10.33
N ASP A 252 -13.32 26.56 10.64
CA ASP A 252 -12.87 26.40 12.02
C ASP A 252 -12.49 27.76 12.64
N SER A 253 -11.79 28.60 11.86
CA SER A 253 -11.46 29.98 12.24
C SER A 253 -12.72 30.83 12.46
N ARG A 254 -13.72 30.78 11.57
CA ARG A 254 -14.99 31.53 11.74
C ARG A 254 -15.70 31.14 13.03
N VAL A 255 -15.77 29.83 13.31
CA VAL A 255 -16.39 29.35 14.53
C VAL A 255 -15.64 29.83 15.77
N HIS A 256 -14.32 29.76 15.75
CA HIS A 256 -13.50 30.24 16.87
C HIS A 256 -13.67 31.74 17.14
N HIS A 257 -13.78 32.56 16.08
CA HIS A 257 -13.81 34.02 16.25
C HIS A 257 -15.18 34.56 16.65
N TYR A 258 -16.27 34.14 15.98
CA TYR A 258 -17.56 34.80 16.14
C TYR A 258 -18.82 33.92 16.13
N LEU A 259 -18.74 32.60 15.91
CA LEU A 259 -19.90 31.70 16.06
C LEU A 259 -19.87 30.94 17.40
N SER A 260 -20.94 30.20 17.67
CA SER A 260 -20.98 29.29 18.82
C SER A 260 -20.09 28.07 18.56
N SER A 261 -19.37 27.60 19.58
CA SER A 261 -18.56 26.38 19.49
C SER A 261 -19.38 25.13 19.15
N GLN A 262 -20.70 25.15 19.43
CA GLN A 262 -21.62 24.05 19.10
C GLN A 262 -21.83 23.90 17.59
N THR A 263 -21.62 24.97 16.82
CA THR A 263 -21.83 24.99 15.36
C THR A 263 -20.66 24.40 14.58
N SER A 264 -19.49 24.21 15.23
CA SER A 264 -18.31 23.59 14.60
C SER A 264 -18.63 22.21 14.01
N GLY A 265 -19.21 21.30 14.81
CA GLY A 265 -19.52 19.94 14.38
C GLY A 265 -20.47 19.89 13.17
N PRO A 266 -21.66 20.51 13.24
CA PRO A 266 -22.61 20.56 12.13
C PRO A 266 -22.01 21.19 10.85
N LEU A 267 -21.22 22.25 10.99
CA LEU A 267 -20.62 22.93 9.84
C LEU A 267 -19.56 22.06 9.16
N LEU A 268 -18.68 21.40 9.92
CA LEU A 268 -17.71 20.46 9.38
C LEU A 268 -18.40 19.29 8.65
N ALA A 269 -19.51 18.80 9.19
CA ALA A 269 -20.30 17.74 8.54
C ALA A 269 -20.89 18.19 7.18
N ILE A 270 -21.28 19.47 7.06
CA ILE A 270 -21.71 20.04 5.77
C ILE A 270 -20.55 20.07 4.78
N LEU A 271 -19.35 20.52 5.19
CA LEU A 271 -18.18 20.54 4.31
C LEU A 271 -17.82 19.12 3.82
N ASP A 272 -17.85 18.13 4.71
CA ASP A 272 -17.63 16.72 4.35
C ASP A 272 -18.68 16.23 3.34
N ALA A 273 -19.96 16.48 3.60
CA ALA A 273 -21.09 16.02 2.78
C ALA A 273 -21.16 16.70 1.40
N THR A 274 -20.67 17.94 1.28
CA THR A 274 -20.79 18.76 0.07
C THR A 274 -19.51 18.82 -0.75
N LEU A 275 -18.35 19.07 -0.13
CA LEU A 275 -17.08 19.24 -0.84
C LEU A 275 -16.32 17.94 -1.05
N LEU A 276 -16.39 17.00 -0.10
CA LEU A 276 -15.61 15.77 -0.16
C LEU A 276 -16.39 14.59 -0.73
N VAL A 277 -17.44 14.13 -0.05
CA VAL A 277 -18.19 12.90 -0.39
C VAL A 277 -18.58 12.79 -1.87
N PRO A 278 -19.18 13.81 -2.51
CA PRO A 278 -19.65 13.69 -3.91
C PRO A 278 -18.54 13.84 -4.96
N HIS A 279 -17.37 14.36 -4.57
CA HIS A 279 -16.32 14.77 -5.51
C HIS A 279 -15.03 13.96 -5.39
N LEU A 280 -14.75 13.34 -4.24
CA LEU A 280 -13.48 12.66 -3.95
C LEU A 280 -13.07 11.64 -5.02
N LEU A 281 -14.00 10.76 -5.44
CA LEU A 281 -13.74 9.78 -6.50
C LEU A 281 -13.40 10.46 -7.84
N LYS A 282 -14.17 11.47 -8.23
CA LYS A 282 -13.98 12.21 -9.49
C LYS A 282 -12.65 12.96 -9.51
N VAL A 283 -12.20 13.47 -8.36
CA VAL A 283 -10.91 14.15 -8.20
C VAL A 283 -9.76 13.16 -8.34
N ILE A 284 -9.89 11.96 -7.76
CA ILE A 284 -8.90 10.88 -7.86
C ILE A 284 -8.75 10.40 -9.32
N GLU A 285 -9.87 10.23 -10.03
CA GLU A 285 -9.93 9.75 -11.42
C GLU A 285 -9.58 10.80 -12.48
N LYS A 286 -9.49 12.09 -12.10
CA LYS A 286 -9.15 13.18 -13.02
C LYS A 286 -7.78 12.94 -13.67
N PRO A 287 -7.52 13.42 -14.89
CA PRO A 287 -6.19 13.32 -15.51
C PRO A 287 -5.05 13.94 -14.67
N SER A 288 -5.35 14.98 -13.89
CA SER A 288 -4.42 15.58 -12.92
C SER A 288 -4.49 14.97 -11.51
N GLY A 289 -5.27 13.90 -11.34
CA GLY A 289 -5.57 13.21 -10.10
C GLY A 289 -4.45 12.29 -9.61
N LEU A 290 -4.83 11.13 -9.05
CA LEU A 290 -3.91 10.26 -8.30
C LEU A 290 -2.69 9.85 -9.13
N ASP A 291 -2.90 9.36 -10.35
CA ASP A 291 -1.80 8.86 -11.18
C ASP A 291 -0.80 9.96 -11.57
N PHE A 292 -1.28 11.15 -11.93
CA PHE A 292 -0.42 12.28 -12.25
C PHE A 292 0.37 12.78 -11.04
N MET A 293 -0.25 12.84 -9.86
CA MET A 293 0.42 13.22 -8.62
C MET A 293 1.52 12.21 -8.24
N ILE A 294 1.27 10.90 -8.43
CA ILE A 294 2.27 9.84 -8.24
C ILE A 294 3.42 9.98 -9.24
N ASP A 295 3.12 10.29 -10.50
CA ASP A 295 4.15 10.39 -11.54
C ASP A 295 5.02 11.62 -11.43
N SER A 296 4.44 12.74 -11.01
CA SER A 296 5.13 14.01 -10.79
C SER A 296 5.76 14.14 -9.39
N ASN A 297 5.71 13.08 -8.57
CA ASN A 297 6.22 13.07 -7.20
C ASN A 297 5.67 14.21 -6.32
N LYS A 298 4.37 14.55 -6.46
CA LYS A 298 3.71 15.60 -5.67
C LYS A 298 3.33 15.08 -4.27
N PHE A 299 4.33 14.85 -3.42
CA PHE A 299 4.15 14.19 -2.12
C PHE A 299 3.26 14.97 -1.14
N ASP A 300 3.31 16.30 -1.16
CA ASP A 300 2.49 17.15 -0.28
C ASP A 300 1.00 17.06 -0.64
N ASP A 301 0.68 17.09 -1.94
CA ASP A 301 -0.69 16.96 -2.42
C ASP A 301 -1.26 15.56 -2.16
N LEU A 302 -0.43 14.52 -2.25
CA LEU A 302 -0.81 13.15 -1.89
C LEU A 302 -1.02 12.99 -0.38
N THR A 303 -0.26 13.70 0.44
CA THR A 303 -0.48 13.78 1.90
C THR A 303 -1.81 14.45 2.20
N ARG A 304 -2.11 15.56 1.52
CA ARG A 304 -3.39 16.26 1.63
C ARG A 304 -4.56 15.38 1.20
N LEU A 305 -4.41 14.65 0.09
CA LEU A 305 -5.41 13.67 -0.36
C LEU A 305 -5.69 12.63 0.72
N MET A 306 -4.64 12.05 1.33
CA MET A 306 -4.79 11.07 2.41
C MET A 306 -5.50 11.67 3.62
N ASP A 307 -5.08 12.85 4.08
CA ASP A 307 -5.65 13.50 5.26
C ASP A 307 -7.14 13.87 5.04
N LEU A 308 -7.53 14.25 3.82
CA LEU A 308 -8.94 14.47 3.45
C LEU A 308 -9.73 13.16 3.32
N CYS A 309 -9.13 12.11 2.76
CA CYS A 309 -9.77 10.78 2.67
C CYS A 309 -10.07 10.17 4.04
N VAL A 310 -9.24 10.43 5.06
CA VAL A 310 -9.46 9.93 6.42
C VAL A 310 -10.67 10.58 7.10
N LYS A 311 -11.02 11.81 6.72
CA LYS A 311 -12.22 12.51 7.24
C LYS A 311 -13.52 11.89 6.74
N VAL A 312 -13.51 11.26 5.55
CA VAL A 312 -14.69 10.64 4.95
C VAL A 312 -14.76 9.16 5.32
N PRO A 313 -15.88 8.65 5.87
CA PRO A 313 -16.01 7.24 6.27
C PRO A 313 -15.68 6.22 5.16
N SER A 314 -15.99 6.55 3.91
CA SER A 314 -15.67 5.72 2.73
C SER A 314 -14.38 6.14 2.01
N GLY A 315 -13.75 7.25 2.40
CA GLY A 315 -12.65 7.87 1.66
C GLY A 315 -11.39 6.99 1.61
N LEU A 316 -11.03 6.37 2.73
CA LEU A 316 -9.87 5.47 2.77
C LEU A 316 -10.06 4.24 1.88
N GLN A 317 -11.27 3.70 1.78
CA GLN A 317 -11.55 2.54 0.89
C GLN A 317 -11.43 2.94 -0.58
N ILE A 318 -11.93 4.12 -0.95
CA ILE A 318 -11.81 4.67 -2.32
C ILE A 318 -10.32 4.84 -2.67
N LEU A 319 -9.53 5.47 -1.80
CA LEU A 319 -8.11 5.68 -2.02
C LEU A 319 -7.36 4.35 -2.16
N ARG A 320 -7.64 3.37 -1.29
CA ARG A 320 -7.03 2.03 -1.35
C ARG A 320 -7.33 1.32 -2.66
N SER A 321 -8.57 1.42 -3.14
CA SER A 321 -8.99 0.83 -4.42
C SER A 321 -8.25 1.50 -5.59
N ALA A 322 -8.19 2.84 -5.61
CA ALA A 322 -7.51 3.60 -6.66
C ALA A 322 -6.00 3.33 -6.70
N ILE A 323 -5.33 3.25 -5.54
CA ILE A 323 -3.90 2.88 -5.45
C ILE A 323 -3.69 1.46 -5.98
N LYS A 324 -4.53 0.50 -5.56
CA LYS A 324 -4.46 -0.88 -6.03
C LYS A 324 -4.61 -0.96 -7.55
N GLU A 325 -5.59 -0.26 -8.11
CA GLU A 325 -5.80 -0.21 -9.55
C GLU A 325 -4.61 0.42 -10.28
N SER A 326 -4.05 1.52 -9.76
CA SER A 326 -2.85 2.16 -10.33
C SER A 326 -1.66 1.21 -10.38
N ILE A 327 -1.35 0.53 -9.26
CA ILE A 327 -0.25 -0.44 -9.19
C ILE A 327 -0.50 -1.60 -10.16
N VAL A 328 -1.70 -2.18 -10.19
CA VAL A 328 -2.02 -3.30 -11.07
C VAL A 328 -1.91 -2.90 -12.55
N ARG A 329 -2.36 -1.70 -12.92
CA ARG A 329 -2.27 -1.20 -14.30
C ARG A 329 -0.82 -1.00 -14.74
N ARG A 330 0.00 -0.37 -13.89
CA ARG A 330 1.45 -0.18 -14.14
C ARG A 330 2.17 -1.52 -14.20
N GLY A 331 1.83 -2.45 -13.31
CA GLY A 331 2.35 -3.80 -13.29
C GLY A 331 1.99 -4.62 -14.54
N LYS A 332 0.75 -4.48 -15.05
CA LYS A 332 0.33 -5.09 -16.33
C LYS A 332 1.15 -4.55 -17.50
N ALA A 333 1.39 -3.24 -17.56
CA ALA A 333 2.26 -2.67 -18.59
C ALA A 333 3.69 -3.24 -18.56
N ILE A 334 4.24 -3.51 -17.37
CA ILE A 334 5.54 -4.21 -17.22
C ILE A 334 5.45 -5.65 -17.73
N ASN A 335 4.37 -6.37 -17.42
CA ASN A 335 4.14 -7.73 -17.93
C ASN A 335 4.03 -7.75 -19.46
N ASP A 336 3.28 -6.82 -20.04
CA ASP A 336 3.05 -6.76 -21.50
C ASP A 336 4.32 -6.38 -22.27
N ALA A 337 5.11 -5.44 -21.74
CA ALA A 337 6.42 -5.10 -22.32
C ALA A 337 7.39 -6.28 -22.36
N SER A 338 7.28 -7.22 -21.41
CA SER A 338 8.09 -8.45 -21.41
C SER A 338 7.59 -9.52 -22.39
N ARG A 339 6.35 -9.42 -22.87
CA ARG A 339 5.74 -10.37 -23.83
C ARG A 339 6.00 -10.00 -25.28
N SER A 340 6.10 -8.70 -25.61
CA SER A 340 6.30 -8.24 -26.99
C SER A 340 7.65 -8.68 -27.57
N ASP A 341 8.69 -8.81 -26.75
CA ASP A 341 10.03 -9.21 -27.18
C ASP A 341 10.15 -10.70 -27.61
N ASP A 342 9.16 -11.55 -27.31
CA ASP A 342 9.13 -12.93 -27.81
C ASP A 342 8.70 -13.03 -29.29
N SER A 343 7.98 -12.02 -29.81
CA SER A 343 7.35 -12.07 -31.14
C SER A 343 8.22 -11.55 -32.28
N THR A 344 9.28 -10.79 -31.99
CA THR A 344 10.14 -10.13 -33.02
C THR A 344 11.34 -10.96 -33.48
N ASN A 345 11.45 -12.23 -33.08
CA ASN A 345 12.52 -13.14 -33.53
C ASN A 345 12.08 -14.17 -34.58
N ALA A 346 10.93 -13.98 -35.22
CA ALA A 346 10.52 -14.76 -36.38
C ALA A 346 10.36 -13.85 -37.61
N GLY A 347 11.45 -13.68 -38.37
CA GLY A 347 11.44 -13.16 -39.73
C GLY A 347 11.33 -11.63 -39.88
N GLY A 348 12.37 -11.00 -40.43
CA GLY A 348 12.29 -9.60 -40.86
C GLY A 348 13.66 -8.98 -41.08
N GLU A 349 14.07 -8.91 -42.34
CA GLU A 349 15.23 -8.19 -42.83
C GLU A 349 15.26 -6.74 -42.31
N LYS A 350 16.44 -6.28 -41.88
CA LYS A 350 16.66 -4.85 -41.63
C LYS A 350 16.82 -4.13 -42.98
N PRO A 351 16.08 -3.04 -43.25
CA PRO A 351 16.39 -2.18 -44.38
C PRO A 351 17.72 -1.47 -44.15
N VAL A 352 18.44 -1.32 -45.26
CA VAL A 352 19.65 -0.50 -45.40
C VAL A 352 19.25 0.97 -45.37
N GLU A 353 19.83 1.76 -44.47
CA GLU A 353 19.93 3.22 -44.66
C GLU A 353 21.37 3.67 -44.39
N GLU A 354 21.86 4.46 -45.34
CA GLU A 354 23.22 4.99 -45.47
C GLU A 354 23.51 6.17 -44.51
N ASP A 355 24.80 6.31 -44.20
CA ASP A 355 25.62 7.50 -43.89
C ASP A 355 24.89 8.86 -43.71
N GLY A 356 25.15 9.75 -42.75
CA GLY A 356 26.33 10.06 -41.93
C GLY A 356 26.25 11.58 -41.65
N SER A 357 26.37 12.08 -40.41
CA SER A 357 27.62 12.71 -39.97
C SER A 357 27.56 13.24 -38.51
N ALA A 358 28.63 12.91 -37.78
CA ALA A 358 29.35 13.69 -36.76
C ALA A 358 28.68 14.11 -35.43
N LYS A 359 29.09 13.47 -34.31
CA LYS A 359 30.23 13.91 -33.47
C LYS A 359 30.54 12.89 -32.35
N LYS A 360 31.83 12.53 -32.27
CA LYS A 360 32.45 11.68 -31.23
C LYS A 360 32.44 12.39 -29.88
N ASP A 361 32.01 11.69 -28.84
CA ASP A 361 32.61 11.86 -27.52
C ASP A 361 32.93 10.48 -26.89
N LYS A 362 34.14 10.36 -26.35
CA LYS A 362 34.78 9.12 -25.92
C LYS A 362 34.59 8.94 -24.41
N GLY A 363 33.99 7.82 -24.00
CA GLY A 363 34.10 7.37 -22.61
C GLY A 363 32.94 6.51 -22.13
N LYS A 364 32.70 5.33 -22.73
CA LYS A 364 31.88 4.29 -22.11
C LYS A 364 32.47 2.91 -22.35
N THR A 365 32.82 2.28 -21.24
CA THR A 365 33.20 0.88 -21.07
C THR A 365 32.25 0.00 -21.88
N LYS A 366 32.79 -0.78 -22.81
CA LYS A 366 32.03 -1.61 -23.73
C LYS A 366 31.50 -2.83 -22.98
N THR A 367 30.36 -2.67 -22.29
CA THR A 367 29.65 -3.76 -21.64
C THR A 367 29.21 -4.76 -22.71
N ARG A 368 29.74 -5.97 -22.64
CA ARG A 368 29.44 -7.07 -23.56
C ARG A 368 27.94 -7.39 -23.44
N ALA A 369 27.18 -7.18 -24.52
CA ALA A 369 25.73 -7.40 -24.55
C ALA A 369 25.39 -8.84 -24.12
N ALA A 370 24.47 -8.98 -23.15
CA ALA A 370 23.99 -10.28 -22.70
C ALA A 370 23.22 -10.99 -23.85
N PRO A 371 23.19 -12.32 -23.89
CA PRO A 371 22.43 -13.09 -24.89
C PRO A 371 20.98 -12.61 -24.99
N ALA A 372 20.44 -12.54 -26.21
CA ALA A 372 19.13 -11.96 -26.53
C ALA A 372 17.93 -12.50 -25.73
N GLY A 373 18.02 -13.72 -25.16
CA GLY A 373 16.96 -14.29 -24.32
C GLY A 373 16.97 -13.85 -22.85
N ILE A 374 18.07 -13.28 -22.33
CA ILE A 374 18.18 -12.94 -20.89
C ILE A 374 17.64 -11.53 -20.60
N GLN A 375 17.63 -10.64 -21.60
CA GLN A 375 17.23 -9.24 -21.43
C GLN A 375 15.78 -9.05 -20.96
N PRO A 376 14.77 -9.78 -21.48
CA PRO A 376 13.38 -9.59 -21.03
C PRO A 376 13.20 -9.90 -19.54
N ALA A 377 13.86 -10.95 -19.03
CA ALA A 377 13.81 -11.33 -17.62
C ALA A 377 14.44 -10.25 -16.72
N LEU A 378 15.60 -9.71 -17.13
CA LEU A 378 16.28 -8.66 -16.37
C LEU A 378 15.46 -7.36 -16.35
N THR A 379 14.94 -6.94 -17.50
CA THR A 379 14.10 -5.74 -17.63
C THR A 379 12.81 -5.86 -16.80
N TRP A 380 12.18 -7.04 -16.81
CA TRP A 380 10.97 -7.27 -16.03
C TRP A 380 11.22 -7.16 -14.52
N VAL A 381 12.20 -7.88 -13.97
CA VAL A 381 12.51 -7.83 -12.52
C VAL A 381 12.93 -6.42 -12.10
N PHE A 382 13.74 -5.74 -12.92
CA PHE A 382 14.13 -4.36 -12.66
C PHE A 382 12.93 -3.39 -12.66
N GLY A 383 12.01 -3.55 -13.62
CA GLY A 383 10.77 -2.76 -13.68
C GLY A 383 9.91 -2.95 -12.44
N VAL A 384 9.75 -4.19 -11.97
CA VAL A 384 9.02 -4.53 -10.74
C VAL A 384 9.68 -3.90 -9.51
N LEU A 385 11.00 -4.03 -9.37
CA LEU A 385 11.75 -3.43 -8.26
C LEU A 385 11.66 -1.90 -8.24
N THR A 386 11.78 -1.26 -9.41
CA THR A 386 11.66 0.19 -9.55
C THR A 386 10.25 0.67 -9.17
N LEU A 387 9.22 -0.07 -9.60
CA LEU A 387 7.84 0.22 -9.22
C LEU A 387 7.64 0.07 -7.71
N LYS A 388 8.20 -0.98 -7.10
CA LYS A 388 8.15 -1.21 -5.64
C LYS A 388 8.82 -0.07 -4.87
N ASP A 389 10.04 0.31 -5.24
CA ASP A 389 10.78 1.41 -4.62
C ASP A 389 9.98 2.73 -4.69
N LYS A 390 9.36 3.03 -5.84
CA LYS A 390 8.52 4.24 -6.02
C LYS A 390 7.32 4.25 -5.07
N PHE A 391 6.62 3.13 -4.98
CA PHE A 391 5.41 3.01 -4.16
C PHE A 391 5.72 2.92 -2.66
N ASP A 392 6.84 2.34 -2.26
CA ASP A 392 7.32 2.34 -0.87
C ASP A 392 7.66 3.76 -0.41
N GLU A 393 8.33 4.54 -1.26
CA GLU A 393 8.67 5.91 -0.95
C GLU A 393 7.42 6.79 -0.83
N LEU A 394 6.44 6.59 -1.74
CA LEU A 394 5.13 7.22 -1.65
C LEU A 394 4.43 6.89 -0.33
N TRP A 395 4.40 5.61 0.05
CA TRP A 395 3.76 5.14 1.28
C TRP A 395 4.40 5.75 2.53
N ARG A 396 5.74 5.82 2.56
CA ARG A 396 6.49 6.39 3.68
C ARG A 396 6.31 7.91 3.78
N LYS A 397 6.43 8.64 2.67
CA LYS A 397 6.39 10.11 2.65
C LYS A 397 4.98 10.68 2.74
N SER A 398 4.03 10.14 1.96
CA SER A 398 2.71 10.74 1.81
C SER A 398 1.63 10.07 2.65
N PHE A 399 1.77 8.78 2.95
CA PHE A 399 0.72 8.01 3.65
C PHE A 399 1.06 7.68 5.10
N LYS A 400 2.09 8.31 5.67
CA LYS A 400 2.49 8.19 7.10
C LYS A 400 2.61 6.73 7.56
N SER A 401 3.07 5.84 6.65
CA SER A 401 3.16 4.39 6.88
C SER A 401 1.84 3.73 7.32
N ASN A 402 0.71 4.16 6.74
CA ASN A 402 -0.60 3.58 7.02
C ASN A 402 -0.65 2.09 6.62
N ARG A 403 -1.01 1.22 7.58
CA ARG A 403 -1.05 -0.24 7.41
C ARG A 403 -2.13 -0.74 6.44
N GLU A 404 -3.27 -0.06 6.35
CA GLU A 404 -4.33 -0.49 5.42
C GLU A 404 -3.95 -0.22 3.97
N VAL A 405 -3.24 0.88 3.72
CA VAL A 405 -2.68 1.21 2.41
C VAL A 405 -1.58 0.23 2.06
N GLU A 406 -0.66 -0.07 2.99
CA GLU A 406 0.39 -1.09 2.83
C GLU A 406 -0.20 -2.45 2.42
N SER A 407 -1.23 -2.92 3.14
CA SER A 407 -1.92 -4.17 2.82
C SER A 407 -2.53 -4.15 1.41
N SER A 408 -3.14 -3.03 1.01
CA SER A 408 -3.68 -2.87 -0.35
C SER A 408 -2.58 -2.93 -1.42
N MET A 409 -1.44 -2.28 -1.17
CA MET A 409 -0.28 -2.30 -2.06
C MET A 409 0.29 -3.71 -2.18
N ILE A 410 0.50 -4.42 -1.07
CA ILE A 410 0.96 -5.82 -1.06
C ILE A 410 0.04 -6.69 -1.92
N GLY A 411 -1.27 -6.59 -1.72
CA GLY A 411 -2.25 -7.32 -2.53
C GLY A 411 -2.23 -6.94 -4.01
N ALA A 412 -1.95 -5.67 -4.34
CA ALA A 412 -1.81 -5.20 -5.71
C ALA A 412 -0.58 -5.80 -6.40
N PHE A 413 0.58 -5.78 -5.73
CA PHE A 413 1.82 -6.40 -6.20
C PHE A 413 1.65 -7.90 -6.43
N GLN A 414 1.09 -8.63 -5.44
CA GLN A 414 0.76 -10.04 -5.59
C GLN A 414 -0.16 -10.30 -6.79
N SER A 415 -1.16 -9.44 -7.00
CA SER A 415 -2.12 -9.62 -8.09
C SER A 415 -1.45 -9.57 -9.46
N PHE A 416 -0.71 -8.51 -9.80
CA PHE A 416 -0.18 -8.37 -11.15
C PHE A 416 1.02 -9.29 -11.42
N MET A 417 1.88 -9.56 -10.44
CA MET A 417 3.04 -10.43 -10.67
C MET A 417 2.62 -11.86 -10.98
N ASN A 418 1.60 -12.36 -10.30
CA ASN A 418 1.08 -13.71 -10.55
C ASN A 418 0.21 -13.80 -11.83
N MET A 419 -0.05 -12.67 -12.52
CA MET A 419 -0.59 -12.71 -13.90
C MET A 419 0.47 -13.08 -14.95
N ASN A 420 1.76 -12.98 -14.60
CA ASN A 420 2.86 -13.37 -15.47
C ASN A 420 3.32 -14.80 -15.14
N ASN A 421 2.98 -15.76 -16.00
CA ASN A 421 3.40 -17.16 -15.87
C ASN A 421 4.93 -17.37 -15.92
N LYS A 422 5.69 -16.38 -16.41
CA LYS A 422 7.16 -16.41 -16.44
C LYS A 422 7.82 -15.74 -15.23
N ALA A 423 7.05 -15.20 -14.29
CA ALA A 423 7.60 -14.46 -13.14
C ALA A 423 8.62 -15.27 -12.32
N SER A 424 8.29 -16.52 -11.98
CA SER A 424 9.19 -17.43 -11.23
C SER A 424 10.48 -17.76 -12.00
N GLU A 425 10.36 -17.97 -13.32
CA GLU A 425 11.50 -18.21 -14.21
C GLU A 425 12.40 -16.96 -14.28
N PHE A 426 11.82 -15.78 -14.53
CA PHE A 426 12.53 -14.51 -14.64
C PHE A 426 13.26 -14.14 -13.36
N LEU A 427 12.62 -14.34 -12.20
CA LEU A 427 13.25 -14.08 -10.91
C LEU A 427 14.48 -14.99 -10.70
N SER A 428 14.34 -16.28 -11.04
CA SER A 428 15.45 -17.23 -10.94
C SER A 428 16.62 -16.86 -11.85
N PHE A 429 16.33 -16.41 -13.08
CA PHE A 429 17.37 -15.92 -14.01
C PHE A 429 18.05 -14.64 -13.52
N PHE A 430 17.30 -13.71 -12.95
CA PHE A 430 17.85 -12.47 -12.41
C PHE A 430 18.86 -12.75 -11.30
N ILE A 431 18.52 -13.66 -10.39
CA ILE A 431 19.45 -14.10 -9.32
C ILE A 431 20.66 -14.82 -9.93
N ASP A 432 20.45 -15.69 -10.91
CA ASP A 432 21.53 -16.41 -11.61
C ASP A 432 22.51 -15.47 -12.34
N ASP A 433 22.03 -14.38 -12.97
CA ASP A 433 22.92 -13.36 -13.60
C ASP A 433 23.79 -12.65 -12.56
N HIS A 434 23.22 -12.35 -11.39
CA HIS A 434 23.91 -11.64 -10.31
C HIS A 434 24.87 -12.52 -9.51
N LEU A 435 24.67 -13.84 -9.50
CA LEU A 435 25.54 -14.81 -8.82
C LEU A 435 26.60 -15.45 -9.73
N LYS A 436 26.67 -15.08 -11.02
CA LYS A 436 27.68 -15.58 -11.96
C LYS A 436 28.96 -14.72 -11.99
N LYS A 437 30.10 -15.39 -11.87
CA LYS A 437 31.46 -14.82 -11.88
C LYS A 437 31.74 -14.06 -13.18
N GLY A 438 32.22 -12.82 -13.05
CA GLY A 438 32.83 -12.05 -14.14
C GLY A 438 31.88 -11.27 -15.06
N LEU A 439 30.57 -11.19 -14.77
CA LEU A 439 29.63 -10.45 -15.63
C LEU A 439 29.62 -8.93 -15.41
N LYS A 440 29.86 -8.44 -14.17
CA LYS A 440 29.71 -7.00 -13.85
C LYS A 440 30.72 -6.39 -12.86
N GLY A 441 31.68 -7.16 -12.32
CA GLY A 441 32.70 -6.62 -11.39
C GLY A 441 32.14 -6.02 -10.09
N LYS A 442 30.99 -6.52 -9.63
CA LYS A 442 30.31 -6.05 -8.41
C LYS A 442 31.02 -6.52 -7.15
N THR A 443 30.95 -5.74 -6.09
CA THR A 443 31.38 -6.16 -4.75
C THR A 443 30.36 -7.12 -4.13
N ASP A 444 30.78 -7.90 -3.14
CA ASP A 444 29.88 -8.81 -2.43
C ASP A 444 28.73 -8.05 -1.74
N ASP A 445 28.99 -6.85 -1.22
CA ASP A 445 27.97 -5.97 -0.62
C ASP A 445 26.91 -5.52 -1.63
N GLU A 446 27.32 -5.15 -2.84
CA GLU A 446 26.39 -4.76 -3.92
C GLU A 446 25.52 -5.94 -4.36
N VAL A 447 26.08 -7.16 -4.37
CA VAL A 447 25.33 -8.37 -4.67
C VAL A 447 24.29 -8.60 -3.58
N GLU A 448 24.68 -8.52 -2.31
CA GLU A 448 23.80 -8.77 -1.16
C GLU A 448 22.59 -7.82 -1.13
N VAL A 449 22.80 -6.51 -1.35
CA VAL A 449 21.70 -5.53 -1.42
C VAL A 449 20.70 -5.89 -2.53
N VAL A 450 21.19 -6.35 -3.68
CA VAL A 450 20.30 -6.77 -4.77
C VAL A 450 19.55 -8.04 -4.41
N LEU A 451 20.20 -9.02 -3.75
CA LEU A 451 19.54 -10.24 -3.31
C LEU A 451 18.45 -9.95 -2.28
N GLU A 452 18.69 -9.04 -1.34
CA GLU A 452 17.68 -8.62 -0.36
C GLU A 452 16.44 -8.00 -1.03
N LYS A 453 16.65 -7.06 -1.97
CA LYS A 453 15.57 -6.51 -2.79
C LYS A 453 14.83 -7.59 -3.58
N THR A 454 15.56 -8.55 -4.14
CA THR A 454 14.96 -9.65 -4.92
C THR A 454 14.09 -10.57 -4.07
N ILE A 455 14.46 -10.80 -2.80
CA ILE A 455 13.64 -11.56 -1.86
C ILE A 455 12.32 -10.84 -1.54
N THR A 456 12.31 -9.51 -1.53
CA THR A 456 11.03 -8.79 -1.38
C THR A 456 10.06 -9.09 -2.53
N VAL A 457 10.56 -9.25 -3.75
CA VAL A 457 9.77 -9.65 -4.92
C VAL A 457 9.35 -11.11 -4.82
N PHE A 458 10.25 -11.99 -4.40
CA PHE A 458 9.98 -13.41 -4.18
C PHE A 458 8.78 -13.66 -3.24
N ARG A 459 8.63 -12.83 -2.18
CA ARG A 459 7.49 -12.92 -1.25
C ARG A 459 6.14 -12.79 -1.91
N PHE A 460 6.05 -12.08 -3.04
CA PHE A 460 4.80 -11.86 -3.75
C PHE A 460 4.47 -12.97 -4.77
N ILE A 461 5.40 -13.89 -5.04
CA ILE A 461 5.19 -15.03 -5.92
C ILE A 461 4.35 -16.10 -5.20
N ALA A 462 3.28 -16.55 -5.86
CA ALA A 462 2.43 -17.65 -5.38
C ALA A 462 3.07 -19.02 -5.64
N GLU A 463 3.54 -19.24 -6.87
CA GLU A 463 4.05 -20.53 -7.37
C GLU A 463 5.56 -20.66 -7.10
N LYS A 464 5.93 -20.87 -5.84
CA LYS A 464 7.33 -20.91 -5.37
C LYS A 464 8.06 -22.20 -5.72
N ASP A 465 7.34 -23.30 -5.91
CA ASP A 465 7.87 -24.58 -6.40
C ASP A 465 8.38 -24.49 -7.85
N ILE A 466 7.71 -23.72 -8.72
CA ILE A 466 8.21 -23.41 -10.06
C ILE A 466 9.55 -22.66 -9.96
N PHE A 467 9.63 -21.67 -9.05
CA PHE A 467 10.87 -20.97 -8.78
C PHE A 467 11.96 -21.93 -8.28
N GLU A 468 11.64 -22.82 -7.33
CA GLU A 468 12.54 -23.83 -6.78
C GLU A 468 13.18 -24.67 -7.90
N ARG A 469 12.36 -25.17 -8.84
CA ARG A 469 12.81 -25.97 -9.99
C ARG A 469 13.85 -25.22 -10.82
N TYR A 470 13.54 -23.99 -11.25
CA TYR A 470 14.44 -23.19 -12.07
C TYR A 470 15.70 -22.79 -11.31
N TYR A 471 15.56 -22.34 -10.06
CA TYR A 471 16.69 -21.94 -9.23
C TYR A 471 17.64 -23.10 -8.96
N LYS A 472 17.12 -24.29 -8.64
CA LYS A 472 17.92 -25.52 -8.47
C LYS A 472 18.71 -25.88 -9.73
N ARG A 473 18.09 -25.76 -10.91
CA ARG A 473 18.75 -25.98 -12.20
C ARG A 473 19.86 -24.96 -12.48
N HIS A 474 19.66 -23.69 -12.12
CA HIS A 474 20.68 -22.66 -12.27
C HIS A 474 21.83 -22.86 -11.26
N LEU A 475 21.52 -23.15 -10.01
CA LEU A 475 22.50 -23.46 -8.97
C LEU A 475 23.36 -24.67 -9.36
N SER A 476 22.77 -25.76 -9.86
CA SER A 476 23.54 -26.94 -10.27
C SER A 476 24.55 -26.60 -11.37
N LYS A 477 24.13 -25.83 -12.37
CA LYS A 477 25.02 -25.37 -13.45
C LYS A 477 26.13 -24.46 -12.92
N ARG A 478 25.86 -23.58 -11.94
CA ARG A 478 26.88 -22.70 -11.36
C ARG A 478 27.91 -23.49 -10.55
N LEU A 479 27.46 -24.43 -9.72
CA LEU A 479 28.33 -25.29 -8.90
C LEU A 479 29.22 -26.20 -9.77
N LEU A 480 28.64 -26.92 -10.73
CA LEU A 480 29.40 -27.86 -11.58
C LEU A 480 30.41 -27.16 -12.50
N ASN A 481 30.09 -25.94 -12.98
CA ASN A 481 30.97 -25.19 -13.86
C ASN A 481 31.94 -24.26 -13.12
N GLY A 482 31.93 -24.21 -11.79
CA GLY A 482 32.75 -23.30 -10.99
C GLY A 482 32.53 -21.83 -11.33
N ARG A 483 31.28 -21.44 -11.64
CA ARG A 483 30.91 -20.10 -12.11
C ARG A 483 30.27 -19.21 -11.06
N SER A 484 30.19 -19.64 -9.80
CA SER A 484 29.67 -18.79 -8.72
C SER A 484 30.62 -17.62 -8.43
N VAL A 485 30.07 -16.45 -8.11
CA VAL A 485 30.84 -15.26 -7.69
C VAL A 485 31.55 -15.53 -6.37
N SER A 486 30.80 -16.00 -5.37
CA SER A 486 31.27 -16.27 -4.01
C SER A 486 30.41 -17.38 -3.40
N ASP A 487 31.05 -18.31 -2.69
CA ASP A 487 30.36 -19.37 -1.95
C ASP A 487 29.50 -18.80 -0.81
N ASP A 488 29.95 -17.70 -0.19
CA ASP A 488 29.23 -17.03 0.89
C ASP A 488 27.96 -16.34 0.37
N ALA A 489 28.02 -15.72 -0.82
CA ALA A 489 26.84 -15.13 -1.46
C ALA A 489 25.78 -16.19 -1.79
N GLU A 490 26.18 -17.37 -2.28
CA GLU A 490 25.25 -18.46 -2.58
C GLU A 490 24.61 -19.01 -1.29
N ARG A 491 25.39 -19.21 -0.22
CA ARG A 491 24.89 -19.63 1.10
C ARG A 491 23.97 -18.57 1.70
N GLY A 492 24.31 -17.29 1.57
CA GLY A 492 23.51 -16.16 2.00
C GLY A 492 22.16 -16.11 1.29
N MET A 493 22.11 -16.44 0.00
CA MET A 493 20.85 -16.56 -0.75
C MET A 493 20.00 -17.74 -0.26
N LEU A 494 20.60 -18.92 -0.04
CA LEU A 494 19.88 -20.07 0.52
C LEU A 494 19.32 -19.79 1.91
N ALA A 495 20.05 -19.08 2.78
CA ALA A 495 19.58 -18.69 4.10
C ALA A 495 18.32 -17.80 4.03
N LYS A 496 18.27 -16.87 3.06
CA LYS A 496 17.10 -16.03 2.81
C LYS A 496 15.90 -16.87 2.34
N LEU A 497 16.11 -17.77 1.36
CA LEU A 497 15.05 -18.69 0.89
C LEU A 497 14.54 -19.61 2.00
N LYS A 498 15.42 -20.07 2.89
CA LYS A 498 15.07 -20.89 4.06
C LYS A 498 14.22 -20.12 5.07
N THR A 499 14.46 -18.83 5.24
CA THR A 499 13.66 -17.98 6.14
C THR A 499 12.24 -17.81 5.60
N GLU A 500 12.09 -17.64 4.28
CA GLU A 500 10.78 -17.44 3.65
C GLU A 500 9.96 -18.73 3.48
N CYS A 501 10.61 -19.85 3.14
CA CYS A 501 9.93 -21.11 2.76
C CYS A 501 10.21 -22.29 3.69
N GLY A 502 11.08 -22.12 4.69
CA GLY A 502 11.47 -23.17 5.63
C GLY A 502 12.56 -24.11 5.11
N PHE A 503 12.98 -25.03 6.00
CA PHE A 503 14.08 -25.96 5.75
C PHE A 503 13.80 -26.96 4.62
N GLN A 504 12.57 -27.48 4.52
CA GLN A 504 12.22 -28.48 3.50
C GLN A 504 12.35 -27.94 2.07
N PHE A 505 12.22 -26.63 1.87
CA PHE A 505 12.40 -25.99 0.57
C PHE A 505 13.87 -25.96 0.14
N THR A 506 14.79 -25.79 1.09
CA THR A 506 16.23 -25.60 0.82
C THR A 506 17.06 -26.87 0.95
N GLN A 507 16.54 -27.92 1.60
CA GLN A 507 17.23 -29.17 1.91
C GLN A 507 17.99 -29.77 0.71
N LYS A 508 17.36 -29.89 -0.46
CA LYS A 508 18.00 -30.47 -1.65
C LYS A 508 19.18 -29.60 -2.14
N MET A 509 19.04 -28.28 -2.08
CA MET A 509 20.08 -27.33 -2.51
C MET A 509 21.24 -27.27 -1.50
N GLU A 510 20.95 -27.32 -0.19
CA GLU A 510 21.97 -27.48 0.85
C GLU A 510 22.74 -28.81 0.65
N GLY A 511 22.04 -29.88 0.29
CA GLY A 511 22.65 -31.17 -0.08
C GLY A 511 23.63 -31.06 -1.24
N MET A 512 23.35 -30.23 -2.25
CA MET A 512 24.26 -30.00 -3.38
C MET A 512 25.60 -29.38 -2.91
N PHE A 513 25.58 -28.46 -1.94
CA PHE A 513 26.81 -27.91 -1.35
C PHE A 513 27.60 -28.94 -0.56
N ILE A 514 26.91 -29.81 0.18
CA ILE A 514 27.55 -30.91 0.91
C ILE A 514 28.23 -31.86 -0.07
N ASP A 515 27.54 -32.25 -1.14
CA ASP A 515 28.07 -33.12 -2.20
C ASP A 515 29.32 -32.51 -2.85
N MET A 516 29.32 -31.20 -3.15
CA MET A 516 30.50 -30.52 -3.73
C MET A 516 31.72 -30.58 -2.80
N ARG A 517 31.53 -30.36 -1.49
CA ARG A 517 32.61 -30.44 -0.50
C ARG A 517 33.13 -31.87 -0.36
N VAL A 518 32.24 -32.83 -0.16
CA VAL A 518 32.59 -34.25 -0.01
C VAL A 518 33.28 -34.79 -1.27
N SER A 519 32.86 -34.33 -2.45
CA SER A 519 33.49 -34.69 -3.72
C SER A 519 34.92 -34.17 -3.85
N ALA A 520 35.19 -32.95 -3.39
CA ALA A 520 36.53 -32.38 -3.39
C ALA A 520 37.48 -33.19 -2.47
N ASP A 521 37.00 -33.59 -1.29
CA ASP A 521 37.77 -34.45 -0.38
C ASP A 521 37.99 -35.84 -0.97
N THR A 522 36.95 -36.45 -1.56
CA THR A 522 37.03 -37.78 -2.18
C THR A 522 37.96 -37.79 -3.40
N SER A 523 37.96 -36.72 -4.20
CA SER A 523 38.88 -36.56 -5.33
C SER A 523 40.34 -36.45 -4.87
N ARG A 524 40.59 -35.71 -3.77
CA ARG A 524 41.93 -35.63 -3.17
C ARG A 524 42.41 -36.98 -2.67
N ASP A 525 41.53 -37.74 -2.02
CA ASP A 525 41.83 -39.09 -1.56
C ASP A 525 42.12 -40.06 -2.71
N TYR A 526 41.38 -39.95 -3.81
CA TYR A 526 41.62 -40.76 -5.01
C TYR A 526 42.96 -40.41 -5.67
N ALA A 527 43.29 -39.13 -5.80
CA ALA A 527 44.58 -38.69 -6.32
C ALA A 527 45.74 -39.25 -5.49
N ASN A 528 45.62 -39.24 -4.15
CA ASN A 528 46.59 -39.85 -3.25
C ASN A 528 46.69 -41.38 -3.48
N HIS A 529 45.57 -42.07 -3.61
CA HIS A 529 45.54 -43.52 -3.86
C HIS A 529 46.19 -43.91 -5.19
N ILE A 530 45.91 -43.17 -6.28
CA ILE A 530 46.53 -43.46 -7.58
C ILE A 530 48.03 -43.19 -7.54
N SER A 531 48.46 -42.09 -6.92
CA SER A 531 49.89 -41.73 -6.85
C SER A 531 50.77 -42.83 -6.23
N GLN A 532 50.18 -43.68 -5.38
CA GLN A 532 50.85 -44.81 -4.73
C GLN A 532 50.87 -46.09 -5.59
N SER A 533 50.02 -46.20 -6.61
CA SER A 533 49.84 -47.43 -7.39
C SER A 533 50.42 -47.37 -8.81
N LYS A 534 50.19 -46.27 -9.56
CA LYS A 534 50.75 -46.01 -10.90
C LYS A 534 50.50 -44.55 -11.28
N THR A 535 51.42 -43.89 -11.99
CA THR A 535 51.12 -42.58 -12.60
C THR A 535 50.02 -42.73 -13.65
N PRO A 536 48.88 -42.03 -13.52
CA PRO A 536 47.77 -42.15 -14.47
C PRO A 536 48.12 -41.42 -15.77
N GLU A 537 47.66 -41.96 -16.90
CA GLU A 537 47.83 -41.36 -18.23
C GLU A 537 46.94 -40.12 -18.43
N LEU A 538 45.84 -40.03 -17.67
CA LEU A 538 44.87 -38.95 -17.69
C LEU A 538 44.60 -38.47 -16.25
N ASP A 539 44.55 -37.15 -16.06
CA ASP A 539 44.12 -36.55 -14.79
C ASP A 539 42.58 -36.56 -14.71
N LEU A 540 42.03 -37.09 -13.62
CA LEU A 540 40.60 -37.25 -13.41
C LEU A 540 40.15 -36.54 -12.13
N SER A 541 39.24 -35.59 -12.30
CA SER A 541 38.49 -34.96 -11.21
C SER A 541 37.03 -35.40 -11.26
N VAL A 542 36.50 -35.91 -10.15
CA VAL A 542 35.13 -36.47 -10.10
C VAL A 542 34.27 -35.72 -9.10
N ILE A 543 33.08 -35.29 -9.55
CA ILE A 543 32.04 -34.75 -8.70
C ILE A 543 30.99 -35.84 -8.48
N ILE A 544 30.85 -36.28 -7.22
CA ILE A 544 29.88 -37.28 -6.79
C ILE A 544 28.59 -36.56 -6.37
N MET A 545 27.48 -36.92 -6.98
CA MET A 545 26.18 -36.28 -6.77
C MET A 545 25.17 -37.27 -6.19
N THR A 546 24.45 -36.86 -5.15
CA THR A 546 23.35 -37.65 -4.58
C THR A 546 22.12 -37.53 -5.50
N SER A 547 21.66 -38.65 -6.05
CA SER A 547 20.60 -38.68 -7.08
C SER A 547 19.30 -37.93 -6.69
N GLY A 548 18.91 -37.92 -5.41
CA GLY A 548 17.71 -37.19 -4.94
C GLY A 548 17.91 -35.68 -4.74
N ALA A 549 19.16 -35.22 -4.60
CA ALA A 549 19.48 -33.83 -4.32
C ALA A 549 19.67 -33.00 -5.60
N TRP A 550 20.17 -33.59 -6.69
CA TRP A 550 20.50 -32.85 -7.93
C TRP A 550 19.38 -32.92 -8.98
N PRO A 551 19.24 -31.91 -9.85
CA PRO A 551 18.26 -31.93 -10.95
C PRO A 551 18.83 -32.71 -12.15
N VAL A 552 19.17 -33.99 -11.96
CA VAL A 552 19.69 -34.86 -13.01
C VAL A 552 18.60 -35.78 -13.54
N PRO A 553 18.58 -36.11 -14.85
CA PRO A 553 17.66 -37.09 -15.40
C PRO A 553 17.81 -38.44 -14.69
N GLN A 554 16.68 -39.13 -14.43
CA GLN A 554 16.71 -40.46 -13.83
C GLN A 554 17.38 -41.48 -14.76
N THR A 555 17.14 -41.34 -16.08
CA THR A 555 17.81 -42.11 -17.12
C THR A 555 18.99 -41.29 -17.65
N PRO A 556 20.25 -41.71 -17.44
CA PRO A 556 21.40 -41.00 -17.98
C PRO A 556 21.34 -40.99 -19.52
N PRO A 557 21.70 -39.88 -20.18
CA PRO A 557 21.81 -39.87 -21.63
C PRO A 557 22.88 -40.87 -22.07
N VAL A 558 22.56 -41.61 -23.12
CA VAL A 558 23.46 -42.64 -23.64
C VAL A 558 24.61 -41.96 -24.37
N CYS A 559 25.82 -42.46 -24.14
CA CYS A 559 27.01 -42.06 -24.88
C CYS A 559 28.02 -43.20 -24.78
N ILE A 560 28.57 -43.61 -25.92
CA ILE A 560 29.64 -44.60 -25.98
C ILE A 560 30.92 -43.90 -25.54
N ILE A 561 31.42 -44.27 -24.35
CA ILE A 561 32.65 -43.71 -23.79
C ILE A 561 33.85 -44.45 -24.41
N PRO A 562 34.81 -43.75 -25.04
CA PRO A 562 36.01 -44.37 -25.58
C PRO A 562 36.80 -45.20 -24.54
N PRO A 563 37.44 -46.31 -24.93
CA PRO A 563 38.12 -47.22 -24.00
C PRO A 563 39.14 -46.55 -23.07
N ARG A 564 39.88 -45.54 -23.59
CA ARG A 564 40.84 -44.75 -22.81
C ARG A 564 40.16 -44.09 -21.60
N LEU A 565 39.02 -43.43 -21.80
CA LEU A 565 38.24 -42.80 -20.74
C LEU A 565 37.55 -43.85 -19.83
N GLY A 566 37.05 -44.94 -20.42
CA GLY A 566 36.38 -46.02 -19.69
C GLY A 566 37.28 -46.65 -18.61
N SER A 567 38.55 -46.90 -18.93
CA SER A 567 39.51 -47.48 -17.98
C SER A 567 39.71 -46.64 -16.71
N VAL A 568 39.74 -45.31 -16.88
CA VAL A 568 39.92 -44.35 -15.78
C VAL A 568 38.64 -44.24 -14.93
N CYS A 569 37.47 -44.26 -15.57
CA CYS A 569 36.18 -44.33 -14.88
C CYS A 569 36.04 -45.60 -14.04
N GLU A 570 36.44 -46.77 -14.57
CA GLU A 570 36.42 -48.03 -13.82
C GLU A 570 37.35 -48.02 -12.61
N SER A 571 38.55 -47.46 -12.77
CA SER A 571 39.51 -47.31 -11.68
C SER A 571 38.92 -46.51 -10.52
N PHE A 572 38.29 -45.37 -10.81
CA PHE A 572 37.61 -44.57 -9.80
C PHE A 572 36.43 -45.32 -9.16
N GLN A 573 35.64 -46.02 -9.98
CA GLN A 573 34.49 -46.77 -9.49
C GLN A 573 34.91 -47.89 -8.52
N ARG A 574 35.99 -48.63 -8.80
CA ARG A 574 36.54 -49.63 -7.87
C ARG A 574 36.99 -49.00 -6.56
N PHE A 575 37.73 -47.88 -6.64
CA PHE A 575 38.16 -47.13 -5.46
C PHE A 575 36.97 -46.70 -4.60
N TYR A 576 35.96 -46.05 -5.20
CA TYR A 576 34.81 -45.54 -4.47
C TYR A 576 33.98 -46.65 -3.83
N LEU A 577 33.70 -47.73 -4.56
CA LEU A 577 32.91 -48.86 -4.06
C LEU A 577 33.64 -49.65 -2.97
N SER A 578 34.98 -49.68 -2.97
CA SER A 578 35.75 -50.31 -1.88
C SER A 578 35.57 -49.61 -0.53
N ARG A 579 35.24 -48.31 -0.54
CA ARG A 579 35.02 -47.48 0.66
C ARG A 579 33.54 -47.28 0.99
N HIS A 580 32.66 -47.46 0.01
CA HIS A 580 31.22 -47.21 0.14
C HIS A 580 30.39 -48.40 -0.35
N ASN A 581 30.26 -49.39 0.54
CA ASN A 581 29.46 -50.58 0.29
C ASN A 581 27.97 -50.26 0.13
N GLY A 582 27.28 -50.96 -0.79
CA GLY A 582 25.84 -50.82 -1.02
C GLY A 582 25.43 -49.62 -1.88
N ARG A 583 26.39 -48.86 -2.44
CA ARG A 583 26.11 -47.76 -3.38
C ARG A 583 26.26 -48.21 -4.83
N ARG A 584 25.56 -47.54 -5.75
CA ARG A 584 25.72 -47.69 -7.20
C ARG A 584 26.09 -46.34 -7.81
N LEU A 585 27.13 -46.32 -8.64
CA LEU A 585 27.53 -45.14 -9.41
C LEU A 585 26.93 -45.18 -10.81
N THR A 586 26.46 -44.03 -11.27
CA THR A 586 25.97 -43.83 -12.64
C THR A 586 26.67 -42.60 -13.21
N TRP A 587 27.47 -42.79 -14.25
CA TRP A 587 28.20 -41.70 -14.90
C TRP A 587 27.24 -40.80 -15.71
N GLN A 588 27.50 -39.48 -15.71
CA GLN A 588 26.69 -38.47 -16.40
C GLN A 588 27.55 -37.69 -17.41
N PRO A 589 27.82 -38.23 -18.61
CA PRO A 589 28.76 -37.64 -19.56
C PRO A 589 28.39 -36.21 -19.99
N HIS A 590 27.09 -35.92 -20.11
CA HIS A 590 26.57 -34.61 -20.51
C HIS A 590 26.92 -33.46 -19.54
N LEU A 591 27.28 -33.75 -18.29
CA LEU A 591 27.65 -32.74 -17.29
C LEU A 591 29.16 -32.52 -17.17
N GLY A 592 29.97 -33.38 -17.81
CA GLY A 592 31.42 -33.32 -17.71
C GLY A 592 32.08 -32.34 -18.68
N SER A 593 33.34 -32.04 -18.39
CA SER A 593 34.23 -31.27 -19.26
C SER A 593 35.64 -31.86 -19.23
N ALA A 594 36.40 -31.62 -20.27
CA ALA A 594 37.78 -32.07 -20.38
C ALA A 594 38.67 -30.98 -20.98
N ASP A 595 39.93 -30.95 -20.54
CA ASP A 595 41.00 -30.18 -21.16
C ASP A 595 41.80 -31.10 -22.08
N VAL A 596 41.83 -30.78 -23.37
CA VAL A 596 42.50 -31.58 -24.40
C VAL A 596 43.57 -30.74 -25.10
N ASN A 597 44.74 -31.34 -25.33
CA ASN A 597 45.79 -30.73 -26.14
C ASN A 597 45.59 -31.14 -27.60
N ILE A 598 45.26 -30.17 -28.45
CA ILE A 598 45.02 -30.39 -29.88
C ILE A 598 46.19 -29.83 -30.67
N ARG A 599 46.81 -30.66 -31.52
CA ARG A 599 47.94 -30.29 -32.38
C ARG A 599 47.43 -29.88 -33.76
N PHE A 600 47.62 -28.61 -34.11
CA PHE A 600 47.38 -28.07 -35.46
C PHE A 600 48.73 -27.82 -36.17
N ASN A 601 48.69 -27.53 -37.48
CA ASN A 601 49.90 -27.21 -38.26
C ASN A 601 50.68 -26.01 -37.69
N ALA A 602 49.96 -24.98 -37.24
CA ALA A 602 50.57 -23.76 -36.72
C ALA A 602 51.08 -23.90 -35.28
N ARG A 603 50.28 -24.51 -34.39
CA ARG A 603 50.59 -24.62 -32.95
C ARG A 603 49.72 -25.66 -32.26
N THR A 604 50.20 -26.20 -31.14
CA THR A 604 49.38 -26.93 -30.17
C THR A 604 48.63 -25.98 -29.25
N HIS A 605 47.33 -26.21 -29.08
CA HIS A 605 46.46 -25.47 -28.17
C HIS A 605 45.87 -26.38 -27.11
N GLU A 606 45.68 -25.85 -25.91
CA GLU A 606 44.93 -26.51 -24.85
C GLU A 606 43.48 -26.02 -24.88
N VAL A 607 42.54 -26.93 -25.11
CA VAL A 607 41.14 -26.61 -25.36
C VAL A 607 40.27 -27.24 -24.30
N ASN A 608 39.50 -26.42 -23.58
CA ASN A 608 38.46 -26.91 -22.69
C ASN A 608 37.17 -27.16 -23.50
N VAL A 609 36.68 -28.39 -23.49
CA VAL A 609 35.48 -28.85 -24.20
C VAL A 609 34.54 -29.63 -23.27
N SER A 610 33.27 -29.80 -23.65
CA SER A 610 32.39 -30.74 -22.95
C SER A 610 32.80 -32.20 -23.23
N THR A 611 32.38 -33.15 -22.38
CA THR A 611 32.66 -34.57 -22.62
C THR A 611 32.15 -35.04 -23.98
N PHE A 612 30.95 -34.62 -24.39
CA PHE A 612 30.42 -34.97 -25.71
C PHE A 612 31.26 -34.41 -26.85
N ALA A 613 31.73 -33.16 -26.74
CA ALA A 613 32.66 -32.60 -27.71
C ALA A 613 34.00 -33.35 -27.73
N LEU A 614 34.53 -33.78 -26.57
CA LEU A 614 35.73 -34.63 -26.52
C LEU A 614 35.51 -35.96 -27.24
N VAL A 615 34.41 -36.66 -26.96
CA VAL A 615 34.10 -37.96 -27.59
C VAL A 615 33.98 -37.81 -29.10
N ILE A 616 33.36 -36.73 -29.59
CA ILE A 616 33.30 -36.43 -31.03
C ILE A 616 34.69 -36.17 -31.60
N LEU A 617 35.54 -35.38 -30.93
CA LEU A 617 36.88 -35.05 -31.41
C LEU A 617 37.79 -36.28 -31.47
N LEU A 618 37.67 -37.23 -30.53
CA LEU A 618 38.44 -38.47 -30.52
C LEU A 618 38.16 -39.37 -31.72
N LEU A 619 36.98 -39.25 -32.37
CA LEU A 619 36.70 -39.97 -33.61
C LEU A 619 37.58 -39.53 -34.79
N PHE A 620 38.17 -38.35 -34.72
CA PHE A 620 39.04 -37.81 -35.76
C PHE A 620 40.54 -38.07 -35.48
N GLU A 621 40.90 -38.81 -34.42
CA GLU A 621 42.31 -39.07 -34.07
C GLU A 621 43.00 -39.97 -35.11
N ASP A 622 42.31 -40.99 -35.61
CA ASP A 622 42.86 -42.03 -36.52
C ASP A 622 42.29 -41.95 -37.96
N VAL A 623 41.67 -40.83 -38.34
CA VAL A 623 41.06 -40.64 -39.68
C VAL A 623 42.01 -39.83 -40.56
N GLU A 624 42.68 -40.49 -41.51
CA GLU A 624 43.55 -39.83 -42.49
C GLU A 624 42.71 -39.23 -43.62
N ASP A 625 42.56 -37.90 -43.63
CA ASP A 625 41.96 -37.05 -44.69
C ASP A 625 40.51 -37.35 -45.15
N ASP A 626 39.82 -38.30 -44.52
CA ASP A 626 38.44 -38.65 -44.84
C ASP A 626 37.39 -37.80 -44.08
N HIS A 627 36.21 -37.63 -44.70
CA HIS A 627 35.07 -36.94 -44.12
C HIS A 627 34.22 -37.90 -43.26
N LEU A 628 33.93 -37.55 -42.01
CA LEU A 628 32.96 -38.30 -41.20
C LEU A 628 31.55 -37.74 -41.42
N SER A 629 30.62 -38.60 -41.84
CA SER A 629 29.20 -38.21 -41.98
C SER A 629 28.53 -38.04 -40.62
N TYR A 630 27.50 -37.20 -40.55
CA TYR A 630 26.68 -37.01 -39.35
C TYR A 630 26.15 -38.34 -38.80
N ASN A 631 25.64 -39.21 -39.68
CA ASN A 631 25.10 -40.52 -39.29
C ASN A 631 26.18 -41.43 -38.68
N HIS A 632 27.39 -41.43 -39.24
CA HIS A 632 28.49 -42.20 -38.68
C HIS A 632 28.89 -41.70 -37.28
N ILE A 633 29.00 -40.38 -37.10
CA ILE A 633 29.29 -39.80 -35.78
C ILE A 633 28.19 -40.14 -34.77
N ARG A 634 26.91 -40.10 -35.20
CA ARG A 634 25.77 -40.45 -34.36
C ARG A 634 25.83 -41.91 -33.91
N GLU A 635 26.09 -42.84 -34.82
CA GLU A 635 26.19 -44.27 -34.50
C GLU A 635 27.40 -44.58 -33.61
N ALA A 636 28.55 -43.98 -33.90
CA ALA A 636 29.79 -44.20 -33.14
C ALA A 636 29.75 -43.63 -31.71
N THR A 637 29.08 -42.49 -31.52
CA THR A 637 28.98 -41.84 -30.19
C THR A 637 27.71 -42.20 -29.42
N ASN A 638 26.66 -42.59 -30.12
CA ASN A 638 25.30 -42.80 -29.61
C ASN A 638 24.73 -41.62 -28.80
N ILE A 639 25.13 -40.39 -29.15
CA ILE A 639 24.61 -39.15 -28.54
C ILE A 639 23.26 -38.81 -29.18
N GLU A 640 22.30 -38.38 -28.37
CA GLU A 640 20.98 -37.91 -28.83
C GLU A 640 21.12 -36.79 -29.88
N GLU A 641 20.34 -36.87 -30.95
CA GLU A 641 20.39 -35.97 -32.11
C GLU A 641 20.40 -34.47 -31.74
N GLY A 642 19.53 -34.04 -30.82
CA GLY A 642 19.48 -32.63 -30.41
C GLY A 642 20.75 -32.16 -29.69
N GLU A 643 21.35 -33.01 -28.87
CA GLU A 643 22.65 -32.74 -28.22
C GLU A 643 23.80 -32.81 -29.22
N LEU A 644 23.81 -33.81 -30.11
CA LEU A 644 24.85 -34.01 -31.11
C LEU A 644 24.94 -32.82 -32.07
N LYS A 645 23.81 -32.37 -32.63
CA LYS A 645 23.75 -31.20 -33.52
C LYS A 645 24.32 -29.95 -32.84
N ARG A 646 24.02 -29.70 -31.56
CA ARG A 646 24.55 -28.56 -30.80
C ARG A 646 26.06 -28.64 -30.57
N HIS A 647 26.57 -29.83 -30.26
CA HIS A 647 28.00 -30.04 -30.06
C HIS A 647 28.79 -29.90 -31.37
N LEU A 648 28.27 -30.46 -32.47
CA LEU A 648 28.84 -30.27 -33.81
C LEU A 648 28.80 -28.82 -34.26
N GLN A 649 27.68 -28.12 -34.03
CA GLN A 649 27.58 -26.69 -34.31
C GLN A 649 28.65 -25.89 -33.54
N SER A 650 28.86 -26.21 -32.27
CA SER A 650 29.87 -25.58 -31.41
C SER A 650 31.29 -25.76 -31.98
N LEU A 651 31.60 -26.95 -32.50
CA LEU A 651 32.91 -27.33 -33.03
C LEU A 651 33.16 -26.84 -34.48
N ALA A 652 32.12 -26.71 -35.30
CA ALA A 652 32.25 -26.46 -36.74
C ALA A 652 31.75 -25.08 -37.22
N CYS A 653 30.69 -24.55 -36.61
CA CYS A 653 29.95 -23.40 -37.14
C CYS A 653 30.19 -22.10 -36.35
N THR A 654 30.75 -22.18 -35.12
CA THR A 654 30.92 -21.01 -34.25
C THR A 654 32.29 -20.32 -34.42
N LYS A 655 32.72 -19.59 -33.38
CA LYS A 655 33.97 -18.82 -33.35
C LYS A 655 35.21 -19.71 -33.52
N PHE A 656 35.19 -20.90 -32.95
CA PHE A 656 36.34 -21.82 -32.93
C PHE A 656 36.03 -23.02 -33.82
N LYS A 657 36.30 -22.87 -35.12
CA LYS A 657 36.02 -23.88 -36.16
C LYS A 657 37.12 -24.94 -36.19
N ILE A 658 37.15 -25.79 -35.16
CA ILE A 658 38.09 -26.92 -35.09
C ILE A 658 37.69 -28.01 -36.09
N LEU A 659 36.41 -28.11 -36.41
CA LEU A 659 35.91 -28.93 -37.51
C LEU A 659 35.48 -28.03 -38.69
N ARG A 660 35.56 -28.56 -39.92
CA ARG A 660 34.96 -27.96 -41.11
C ARG A 660 33.72 -28.76 -41.50
N LYS A 661 32.57 -28.10 -41.62
CA LYS A 661 31.31 -28.70 -42.10
C LYS A 661 31.26 -28.64 -43.64
N HIS A 662 30.77 -29.72 -44.26
CA HIS A 662 30.50 -29.83 -45.69
C HIS A 662 29.06 -30.31 -45.91
N PRO A 663 28.19 -29.54 -46.59
CA PRO A 663 28.41 -28.18 -47.12
C PRO A 663 28.47 -27.11 -46.01
N GLN A 664 29.04 -25.94 -46.28
CA GLN A 664 29.17 -24.90 -45.25
C GLN A 664 27.81 -24.24 -44.94
N SER A 665 27.32 -24.40 -43.71
CA SER A 665 26.15 -23.66 -43.21
C SER A 665 26.23 -23.43 -41.69
N ARG A 666 25.25 -22.70 -41.12
CA ARG A 666 25.17 -22.45 -39.68
C ARG A 666 24.39 -23.52 -38.91
N GLU A 667 23.58 -24.30 -39.60
CA GLU A 667 22.74 -25.36 -39.03
C GLU A 667 23.41 -26.72 -39.28
N ILE A 668 22.97 -27.78 -38.60
CA ILE A 668 23.49 -29.14 -38.79
C ILE A 668 22.34 -30.04 -39.27
N ASP A 669 22.52 -30.66 -40.42
CA ASP A 669 21.59 -31.53 -41.11
C ASP A 669 22.13 -32.97 -41.18
N ASP A 670 21.23 -33.93 -41.36
CA ASP A 670 21.58 -35.36 -41.28
C ASP A 670 22.45 -35.84 -42.45
N ALA A 671 22.49 -35.08 -43.54
CA ALA A 671 23.31 -35.33 -44.72
C ALA A 671 24.71 -34.70 -44.64
N ASP A 672 25.02 -33.95 -43.58
CA ASP A 672 26.29 -33.26 -43.44
C ASP A 672 27.46 -34.21 -43.21
N SER A 673 28.65 -33.72 -43.57
CA SER A 673 29.91 -34.34 -43.19
C SER A 673 30.89 -33.33 -42.59
N PHE A 674 31.85 -33.84 -41.82
CA PHE A 674 32.78 -33.04 -41.04
C PHE A 674 34.21 -33.52 -41.28
N THR A 675 35.16 -32.57 -41.36
CA THR A 675 36.61 -32.87 -41.37
C THR A 675 37.33 -32.08 -40.29
N PHE A 676 38.46 -32.61 -39.83
CA PHE A 676 39.31 -31.90 -38.89
C PHE A 676 40.02 -30.71 -39.56
N ASN A 677 39.99 -29.54 -38.93
CA ASN A 677 40.59 -28.32 -39.47
C ASN A 677 42.06 -28.19 -39.03
N GLN A 678 42.97 -28.89 -39.71
CA GLN A 678 44.40 -28.88 -39.40
C GLN A 678 45.05 -27.48 -39.49
N ASP A 679 44.48 -26.57 -40.30
CA ASP A 679 44.97 -25.19 -40.51
C ASP A 679 44.36 -24.16 -39.54
N PHE A 680 43.65 -24.60 -38.51
CA PHE A 680 43.08 -23.68 -37.52
C PHE A 680 44.17 -22.87 -36.82
N THR A 681 43.96 -21.55 -36.69
CA THR A 681 44.88 -20.63 -36.02
C THR A 681 44.18 -19.82 -34.94
N TYR A 682 44.80 -19.71 -33.77
CA TYR A 682 44.34 -18.87 -32.67
C TYR A 682 45.52 -18.26 -31.91
N PRO A 683 45.50 -16.96 -31.54
CA PRO A 683 46.65 -16.34 -30.86
C PRO A 683 46.96 -16.91 -29.45
N GLY A 684 45.94 -17.36 -28.72
CA GLY A 684 46.08 -17.78 -27.33
C GLY A 684 46.55 -19.24 -27.18
N LYS A 685 47.33 -19.54 -26.14
CA LYS A 685 47.74 -20.93 -25.83
C LYS A 685 46.55 -21.80 -25.38
N LYS A 686 45.62 -21.21 -24.63
CA LYS A 686 44.43 -21.89 -24.10
C LYS A 686 43.15 -21.19 -24.54
N PHE A 687 42.11 -21.94 -24.85
CA PHE A 687 40.76 -21.40 -25.04
C PHE A 687 39.68 -22.42 -24.66
N LYS A 688 38.45 -21.95 -24.45
CA LYS A 688 37.29 -22.79 -24.10
C LYS A 688 36.26 -22.76 -25.21
N ILE A 689 35.85 -23.91 -25.70
CA ILE A 689 34.67 -24.05 -26.55
C ILE A 689 33.49 -24.33 -25.64
N ALA A 690 32.68 -23.29 -25.41
CA ALA A 690 31.41 -23.48 -24.73
C ALA A 690 30.42 -24.11 -25.71
N THR A 691 29.73 -25.16 -25.27
CA THR A 691 28.56 -25.69 -25.98
C THR A 691 27.59 -24.55 -26.25
N VAL A 692 27.09 -24.47 -27.49
CA VAL A 692 26.01 -23.55 -27.86
C VAL A 692 24.88 -23.74 -26.86
N LEU A 693 24.60 -22.68 -26.09
CA LEU A 693 23.59 -22.70 -25.05
C LEU A 693 22.23 -23.05 -25.68
N SER A 694 21.45 -23.91 -25.02
CA SER A 694 20.01 -23.88 -25.24
C SER A 694 19.54 -22.46 -24.98
N LYS A 695 18.61 -21.95 -25.78
CA LYS A 695 17.88 -20.74 -25.46
C LYS A 695 17.15 -20.94 -24.12
N LEU A 696 16.42 -19.91 -23.65
CA LEU A 696 15.31 -20.12 -22.70
C LEU A 696 14.54 -21.38 -23.12
N GLU A 697 14.04 -22.15 -22.14
CA GLU A 697 13.27 -23.36 -22.44
C GLU A 697 12.26 -23.02 -23.54
N ASN A 698 12.31 -23.78 -24.63
CA ASN A 698 11.32 -23.58 -25.69
C ASN A 698 9.92 -23.86 -25.10
N ASN A 699 8.87 -23.36 -25.74
CA ASN A 699 7.51 -23.52 -25.21
C ASN A 699 7.14 -24.98 -24.94
N ASP A 700 7.65 -25.92 -25.75
CA ASP A 700 7.46 -27.36 -25.52
C ASP A 700 8.23 -27.89 -24.31
N GLU A 701 9.50 -27.48 -24.11
CA GLU A 701 10.29 -27.84 -22.92
C GLU A 701 9.67 -27.27 -21.65
N ARG A 702 9.11 -26.05 -21.72
CA ARG A 702 8.42 -25.42 -20.59
C ARG A 702 7.14 -26.18 -20.24
N ARG A 703 6.39 -26.64 -21.24
CA ARG A 703 5.18 -27.46 -21.03
C ARG A 703 5.54 -28.77 -20.33
N ASP A 704 6.56 -29.48 -20.80
CA ASP A 704 7.04 -30.73 -20.17
C ASP A 704 7.55 -30.48 -18.73
N THR A 705 8.27 -29.37 -18.49
CA THR A 705 8.65 -28.97 -17.12
C THR A 705 7.42 -28.73 -16.24
N MET A 706 6.39 -28.06 -16.75
CA MET A 706 5.17 -27.78 -15.99
C MET A 706 4.37 -29.05 -15.69
N GLU A 707 4.25 -29.97 -16.65
CA GLU A 707 3.58 -31.26 -16.46
C GLU A 707 4.24 -32.07 -15.33
N ARG A 708 5.58 -32.13 -15.30
CA ARG A 708 6.31 -32.78 -14.20
C ARG A 708 6.05 -32.11 -12.85
N ILE A 709 6.00 -30.77 -12.81
CA ILE A 709 5.67 -30.04 -11.58
C ILE A 709 4.25 -30.38 -11.11
N GLU A 710 3.28 -30.46 -12.03
CA GLU A 710 1.91 -30.85 -11.70
C GLU A 710 1.81 -32.28 -11.16
N GLU A 711 2.60 -33.21 -11.69
CA GLU A 711 2.70 -34.57 -11.15
C GLU A 711 3.27 -34.58 -9.73
N GLU A 712 4.35 -33.84 -9.49
CA GLU A 712 4.94 -33.67 -8.15
C GLU A 712 3.92 -33.05 -7.16
N ARG A 713 3.14 -32.05 -7.61
CA ARG A 713 2.07 -31.43 -6.80
C ARG A 713 1.00 -32.43 -6.40
N LYS A 714 0.59 -33.35 -7.28
CA LYS A 714 -0.41 -34.38 -6.95
C LYS A 714 0.07 -35.23 -5.77
N VAL A 715 1.33 -35.68 -5.81
CA VAL A 715 1.91 -36.49 -4.73
C VAL A 715 2.01 -35.70 -3.43
N ILE A 716 2.43 -34.44 -3.49
CA ILE A 716 2.52 -33.56 -2.32
C ILE A 716 1.13 -33.29 -1.72
N MET A 717 0.11 -33.02 -2.55
CA MET A 717 -1.27 -32.81 -2.11
C MET A 717 -1.79 -34.02 -1.36
N GLU A 718 -1.56 -35.23 -1.88
CA GLU A 718 -2.01 -36.45 -1.23
C GLU A 718 -1.31 -36.73 0.08
N ALA A 719 0.01 -36.59 0.12
CA ALA A 719 0.75 -36.70 1.36
C ALA A 719 0.24 -35.71 2.41
N CYS A 720 -0.11 -34.49 1.99
CA CYS A 720 -0.71 -33.47 2.87
C CYS A 720 -2.10 -33.88 3.35
N ILE A 721 -3.00 -34.32 2.46
CA ILE A 721 -4.35 -34.79 2.80
C ILE A 721 -4.28 -35.94 3.79
N VAL A 722 -3.46 -36.96 3.50
CA VAL A 722 -3.28 -38.13 4.39
C VAL A 722 -2.76 -37.70 5.75
N ARG A 723 -1.78 -36.80 5.82
CA ARG A 723 -1.23 -36.27 7.08
C ARG A 723 -2.31 -35.53 7.90
N VAL A 724 -3.10 -34.67 7.26
CA VAL A 724 -4.20 -33.93 7.90
C VAL A 724 -5.26 -34.90 8.42
N MET A 725 -5.73 -35.82 7.58
CA MET A 725 -6.77 -36.79 7.91
C MET A 725 -6.31 -37.80 8.97
N LYS A 726 -5.05 -38.23 8.95
CA LYS A 726 -4.47 -39.09 9.98
C LYS A 726 -4.50 -38.44 11.37
N SER A 727 -4.32 -37.12 11.43
CA SER A 727 -4.37 -36.33 12.67
C SER A 727 -5.82 -36.05 13.13
N ARG A 728 -6.68 -35.57 12.23
CA ARG A 728 -8.05 -35.12 12.54
C ARG A 728 -9.08 -36.26 12.60
N LYS A 729 -8.81 -37.40 11.96
CA LYS A 729 -9.65 -38.60 11.82
C LYS A 729 -10.96 -38.41 11.05
N ASN A 730 -11.69 -37.32 11.24
CA ASN A 730 -12.88 -36.98 10.50
C ASN A 730 -12.89 -35.48 10.21
N MET A 731 -13.25 -35.06 9.00
CA MET A 731 -13.32 -33.65 8.65
C MET A 731 -14.29 -33.39 7.49
N SER A 732 -14.92 -32.21 7.48
CA SER A 732 -15.79 -31.79 6.38
C SER A 732 -14.97 -31.47 5.12
N HIS A 733 -15.60 -31.54 3.95
CA HIS A 733 -14.93 -31.22 2.68
C HIS A 733 -14.36 -29.80 2.65
N ASN A 734 -15.14 -28.80 3.10
CA ASN A 734 -14.71 -27.41 3.07
C ASN A 734 -13.54 -27.16 4.02
N ASP A 735 -13.58 -27.75 5.22
CA ASP A 735 -12.51 -27.63 6.20
C ASP A 735 -11.23 -28.35 5.72
N LEU A 736 -11.37 -29.51 5.06
CA LEU A 736 -10.25 -30.23 4.45
C LEU A 736 -9.59 -29.43 3.34
N VAL A 737 -10.38 -28.90 2.42
CA VAL A 737 -9.87 -28.05 1.34
C VAL A 737 -9.15 -26.83 1.93
N HIS A 738 -9.74 -26.16 2.92
CA HIS A 738 -9.13 -24.98 3.55
C HIS A 738 -7.81 -25.31 4.27
N GLU A 739 -7.78 -26.37 5.09
CA GLU A 739 -6.58 -26.78 5.83
C GLU A 739 -5.45 -27.22 4.89
N VAL A 740 -5.77 -28.00 3.85
CA VAL A 740 -4.79 -28.43 2.84
C VAL A 740 -4.25 -27.22 2.06
N SER A 741 -5.11 -26.31 1.62
CA SER A 741 -4.70 -25.08 0.96
C SER A 741 -3.80 -24.22 1.84
N SER A 742 -4.14 -24.08 3.13
CA SER A 742 -3.34 -23.32 4.09
C SER A 742 -1.94 -23.91 4.30
N GLN A 743 -1.83 -25.23 4.48
CA GLN A 743 -0.54 -25.89 4.67
C GLN A 743 0.35 -25.84 3.40
N LEU A 744 -0.25 -25.89 2.21
CA LEU A 744 0.47 -25.89 0.94
C LEU A 744 0.80 -24.49 0.40
N ALA A 745 0.14 -23.43 0.90
CA ALA A 745 0.32 -22.05 0.45
C ALA A 745 1.78 -21.53 0.52
N SER A 746 2.62 -22.16 1.35
CA SER A 746 4.06 -21.88 1.42
C SER A 746 4.86 -22.35 0.19
N LYS A 747 4.31 -23.27 -0.60
CA LYS A 747 4.94 -23.86 -1.80
C LYS A 747 4.22 -23.49 -3.10
N PHE A 748 2.90 -23.66 -3.16
CA PHE A 748 2.07 -23.33 -4.32
C PHE A 748 0.61 -23.14 -3.90
N GLN A 749 -0.23 -22.58 -4.77
CA GLN A 749 -1.67 -22.45 -4.50
C GLN A 749 -2.44 -23.64 -5.11
N PRO A 750 -2.90 -24.62 -4.30
CA PRO A 750 -3.63 -25.76 -4.83
C PRO A 750 -5.05 -25.34 -5.29
N GLU A 751 -5.44 -25.76 -6.49
CA GLU A 751 -6.81 -25.57 -6.95
C GLU A 751 -7.78 -26.49 -6.17
N PRO A 752 -8.96 -26.01 -5.74
CA PRO A 752 -9.95 -26.83 -5.04
C PRO A 752 -10.39 -28.07 -5.84
N SER A 753 -10.43 -27.95 -7.17
CA SER A 753 -10.70 -29.06 -8.10
C SER A 753 -9.64 -30.16 -8.03
N GLY A 754 -8.36 -29.77 -7.93
CA GLY A 754 -7.22 -30.66 -7.78
C GLY A 754 -7.23 -31.40 -6.45
N ILE A 755 -7.51 -30.69 -5.34
CA ILE A 755 -7.66 -31.30 -4.01
C ILE A 755 -8.78 -32.34 -4.03
N LYS A 756 -9.93 -32.01 -4.62
CA LYS A 756 -11.04 -32.95 -4.76
C LYS A 756 -10.62 -34.22 -5.51
N ARG A 757 -9.91 -34.09 -6.64
CA ARG A 757 -9.44 -35.24 -7.42
C ARG A 757 -8.48 -36.13 -6.61
N CYS A 758 -7.59 -35.54 -5.81
CA CYS A 758 -6.71 -36.27 -4.90
C CYS A 758 -7.49 -36.99 -3.78
N ILE A 759 -8.54 -36.36 -3.24
CA ILE A 759 -9.41 -37.02 -2.25
C ILE A 759 -10.10 -38.25 -2.85
N GLU A 760 -10.66 -38.14 -4.05
CA GLU A 760 -11.28 -39.30 -4.73
C GLU A 760 -10.26 -40.44 -4.93
N ARG A 761 -9.05 -40.13 -5.41
CA ARG A 761 -7.99 -41.13 -5.57
C ARG A 761 -7.60 -41.78 -4.24
N LEU A 762 -7.54 -41.02 -3.15
CA LEU A 762 -7.25 -41.55 -1.82
C LEU A 762 -8.39 -42.39 -1.24
N ILE A 763 -9.64 -42.15 -1.66
CA ILE A 763 -10.78 -43.03 -1.33
C ILE A 763 -10.65 -44.34 -2.10
N ASP A 764 -10.36 -44.28 -3.40
CA ASP A 764 -10.15 -45.47 -4.24
C ASP A 764 -8.97 -46.34 -3.74
N GLN A 765 -7.95 -45.69 -3.17
CA GLN A 765 -6.79 -46.34 -2.54
C GLN A 765 -7.03 -46.75 -1.06
N GLU A 766 -8.26 -46.64 -0.56
CA GLU A 766 -8.66 -47.03 0.80
C GLU A 766 -7.92 -46.29 1.93
N TYR A 767 -7.38 -45.09 1.68
CA TYR A 767 -6.85 -44.22 2.73
C TYR A 767 -7.95 -43.40 3.42
N LEU A 768 -9.04 -43.11 2.71
CA LEU A 768 -10.17 -42.32 3.19
C LEU A 768 -11.50 -43.01 2.89
N SER A 769 -12.50 -42.76 3.73
CA SER A 769 -13.90 -43.14 3.50
C SER A 769 -14.78 -41.90 3.43
N ARG A 770 -15.93 -42.00 2.76
CA ARG A 770 -16.98 -40.99 2.87
C ARG A 770 -17.80 -41.25 4.13
N GLY A 771 -18.08 -40.19 4.89
CA GLY A 771 -19.06 -40.26 5.97
C GLY A 771 -20.48 -40.40 5.44
N ASP A 772 -21.42 -40.77 6.33
CA ASP A 772 -22.83 -41.03 5.99
C ASP A 772 -23.52 -39.81 5.34
N ASP A 773 -23.08 -38.60 5.67
CA ASP A 773 -23.58 -37.33 5.14
C ASP A 773 -23.06 -36.99 3.73
N ARG A 774 -22.13 -37.79 3.19
CA ARG A 774 -21.36 -37.55 1.93
C ARG A 774 -20.61 -36.21 1.85
N LYS A 775 -20.59 -35.45 2.94
CA LYS A 775 -19.94 -34.12 3.06
C LYS A 775 -18.73 -34.15 3.98
N SER A 776 -18.56 -35.24 4.72
CA SER A 776 -17.42 -35.53 5.56
C SER A 776 -16.60 -36.70 5.03
N TYR A 777 -15.33 -36.73 5.42
CA TYR A 777 -14.41 -37.81 5.12
C TYR A 777 -13.89 -38.41 6.42
N GLY A 778 -13.82 -39.74 6.48
CA GLY A 778 -13.17 -40.49 7.55
C GLY A 778 -11.78 -40.96 7.14
N TYR A 779 -10.82 -40.97 8.06
CA TYR A 779 -9.52 -41.59 7.84
C TYR A 779 -9.58 -43.09 8.14
N ILE A 780 -9.19 -43.91 7.18
CA ILE A 780 -9.12 -45.37 7.35
C ILE A 780 -7.73 -45.70 7.91
N VAL A 781 -7.70 -46.41 9.04
CA VAL A 781 -6.45 -46.94 9.60
C VAL A 781 -6.05 -48.17 8.78
N SER A 782 -5.26 -47.98 7.72
CA SER A 782 -4.65 -49.12 7.03
C SER A 782 -3.48 -49.65 7.87
N LEU A 783 -3.74 -50.76 8.58
CA LEU A 783 -2.74 -51.57 9.27
C LEU A 783 -1.93 -52.48 8.31
N PHE A 784 -2.02 -52.26 7.00
CA PHE A 784 -1.34 -53.06 5.99
C PHE A 784 -0.59 -52.17 5.00
N TYR A 785 0.69 -52.48 4.77
CA TYR A 785 1.63 -51.89 3.81
C TYR A 785 2.32 -50.55 4.18
N TRP A 786 3.08 -50.56 5.27
CA TRP A 786 4.32 -49.76 5.36
C TRP A 786 5.53 -50.69 5.46
N SER A 787 5.83 -51.38 4.36
CA SER A 787 7.14 -51.98 4.12
C SER A 787 7.71 -51.36 2.86
N GLY A 788 8.48 -50.28 3.03
CA GLY A 788 9.39 -49.82 1.97
C GLY A 788 9.27 -48.37 1.49
N VAL A 789 9.14 -47.38 2.38
CA VAL A 789 9.72 -46.04 2.12
C VAL A 789 10.20 -45.47 3.45
N GLN A 790 11.46 -45.72 3.81
CA GLN A 790 12.12 -44.89 4.82
C GLN A 790 12.30 -43.50 4.22
N VAL A 791 11.54 -42.52 4.72
CA VAL A 791 11.86 -41.10 4.58
C VAL A 791 12.80 -40.74 5.73
N GLN A 792 14.08 -40.56 5.42
CA GLN A 792 14.99 -39.71 6.19
C GLN A 792 14.99 -38.30 5.57
#